data_AF-A0A078S214-F1
#
_entry.id   AF-A0A078S214-F1
#
_cell.length_a   1.000
_cell.length_b   1.000
_cell.length_c   1.000
_cell.angle_alpha   90.00
_cell.angle_beta   90.00
_cell.angle_gamma   90.00
#
_symmetry.space_group_name_H-M   'P 1'
#
loop_
_entity.id
_entity.type
_entity.pdbx_description
1 polymer ?
#
loop_
_entity_poly.entity_id
_entity_poly.type
_entity_poly.pdbx_seq_one_letter_code
_entity_poly.pdbx_strand_id
1 'polypeptide(L)'
;MAGTAGTFTSCKDYDDDIKDLQGQLDKKASLDELNSKVSTLETSIAEAKTEASNAKTAAQEALDKAKEALDKAGQGGASSEDIAALKKALEDADAALQKQIDKLASLDAVDKKIADLKAELQKDFISDADLKELATKVEKLSVEVMTLIGHRLTSLTLIPTTHINGIPSIELLSLQYTPQVYAAVTDHQNDVVPGNHPRTPMVDHKAVANAKTLNISTEKNEVSYKMSPSIGVLKDDIKLPLFEGIKSQNVTKSTPEILENAPLEVVDYTVDGGVLTVQYKKNKEYLNENIGTSGEAHGADKLETFWMASLKAPIADKNLTDDEKKAGEEVYVSSEYSRIEESTVFPYLANKKIDFNKAIIGNFADETQDGKYVHYHDSICLYKSGNDVLVDVKQAYDEPLDLRTLVTVCYTYAENEHGSHKELSNYSDYGLEFRFALAKAKYLQGDRKTDEQEFGRILSDGYTLKSEVYDVELGDNEYSKTSIGREPIIRAELWDKNNGNMIAVRYIKICWTGEKDQTIAAITFPNDTVTCHDMFQQLFSKEMNEKIYHMVKFDGGQSMSKTQFHSIYKDIEILELRKDGKKIDLSTLAESTDALNDWEEGANKVGKDGGELINNNKELVFGFLQDAEDNTYFNLVWAMNPKTVGTLAYNAANKTYASTFEIDVKYVDGTGLNDDIKQTIVVPAQKFAYQGTFWKNGKGEGVFNVNPIVYTTANDGGTQKDPHVYPGTPDGCELKDYSHIEAHLVNGFVYKPTKEKPANLAQFIQYIRECAEVKFIFDETRMKDLTTYPHLKDFVTSDDQTQLWYKTKGTAKDEVVGDNSNIGRTDAGINDYIQSNDLAATINNLMGADATENKKNLPWNYDEKLGNSVNECSSIIRLHEKDDLNGTDAALKLIGKEVPVQLVVAYNDFNVIPVQEFEVHFINPLTIDGSISDNFVDAEIDGSFLSVAKNFTFTDWNNKPVAAVADKATGDEVYAHALYDYYAVREVKFLTDKTTTSLAWNAATSTYEHKEGTTDGKLPTNASLKMMNWDETKAKSTATEAKADPTHLAYFNNHGTPVNVDYNMFLTVNVNYKWGVLSKDNLKVIVKKAAGTPSAK
;
A
#
# COMPACT_ATOMS: atom_id res chain seq x y z
N MET A 1 -2.10 11.59 -36.67
CA MET A 1 -1.51 11.80 -35.34
C MET A 1 -1.91 10.57 -34.53
N ALA A 2 -1.03 9.65 -34.11
CA ALA A 2 0.26 9.79 -33.43
C ALA A 2 0.07 10.27 -31.97
N GLY A 3 0.42 9.40 -31.01
CA GLY A 3 0.23 9.58 -29.56
C GLY A 3 -1.16 9.13 -29.05
N THR A 4 -1.31 8.39 -27.95
CA THR A 4 -0.30 7.73 -27.11
C THR A 4 -1.01 6.62 -26.31
N ALA A 5 -0.56 5.37 -26.41
CA ALA A 5 -1.07 4.30 -25.55
C ALA A 5 -0.28 4.28 -24.24
N GLY A 6 -0.95 4.58 -23.12
CA GLY A 6 -0.37 4.43 -21.78
C GLY A 6 -0.32 2.96 -21.39
N THR A 7 0.74 2.25 -21.77
CA THR A 7 1.09 0.98 -21.12
C THR A 7 1.43 1.26 -19.66
N PHE A 8 0.70 0.64 -18.74
CA PHE A 8 1.13 0.55 -17.35
C PHE A 8 2.51 -0.13 -17.30
N THR A 9 3.46 0.51 -16.64
CA THR A 9 4.77 -0.07 -16.34
C THR A 9 4.55 -1.24 -15.39
N SER A 10 4.63 -2.46 -15.90
CA SER A 10 4.51 -3.69 -15.11
C SER A 10 5.65 -3.78 -14.11
N CYS A 11 5.39 -4.37 -12.93
CA CYS A 11 6.38 -4.77 -11.92
C CYS A 11 7.43 -5.69 -12.57
N LYS A 12 8.51 -5.11 -13.07
CA LYS A 12 9.56 -5.77 -13.84
C LYS A 12 10.95 -5.25 -13.50
N ASP A 13 11.00 -4.07 -12.88
CA ASP A 13 12.12 -3.58 -12.10
C ASP A 13 12.44 -4.54 -10.94
N TYR A 14 11.51 -4.80 -10.02
CA TYR A 14 11.80 -5.60 -8.82
C TYR A 14 12.35 -7.01 -9.09
N ASP A 15 11.82 -7.72 -10.08
CA ASP A 15 12.29 -9.07 -10.44
C ASP A 15 13.66 -9.06 -11.15
N ASP A 16 14.01 -7.97 -11.85
CA ASP A 16 15.30 -7.83 -12.50
C ASP A 16 16.35 -7.26 -11.52
N ASP A 17 15.95 -6.38 -10.59
CA ASP A 17 16.74 -5.89 -9.45
C ASP A 17 17.08 -7.04 -8.48
N ILE A 18 16.13 -7.93 -8.17
CA ILE A 18 16.38 -9.11 -7.33
C ILE A 18 17.36 -10.07 -8.03
N LYS A 19 17.25 -10.27 -9.35
CA LYS A 19 18.22 -11.10 -10.11
C LYS A 19 19.59 -10.45 -10.18
N ASP A 20 19.68 -9.13 -10.33
CA ASP A 20 20.95 -8.41 -10.31
C ASP A 20 21.60 -8.47 -8.92
N LEU A 21 20.83 -8.28 -7.84
CA LEU A 21 21.29 -8.46 -6.46
C LEU A 21 21.76 -9.89 -6.17
N GLN A 22 21.02 -10.91 -6.64
CA GLN A 22 21.44 -12.31 -6.53
C GLN A 22 22.75 -12.54 -7.31
N GLY A 23 22.86 -12.00 -8.52
CA GLY A 23 24.07 -12.05 -9.33
C GLY A 23 25.26 -11.30 -8.71
N GLN A 24 25.04 -10.20 -7.99
CA GLN A 24 26.07 -9.51 -7.22
C GLN A 24 26.51 -10.32 -5.98
N LEU A 25 25.57 -11.00 -5.29
CA LEU A 25 25.86 -11.89 -4.18
C LEU A 25 26.69 -13.11 -4.63
N ASP A 26 26.33 -13.75 -5.74
CA ASP A 26 27.05 -14.91 -6.28
C ASP A 26 28.48 -14.53 -6.74
N LYS A 27 28.65 -13.35 -7.34
CA LYS A 27 29.97 -12.78 -7.66
C LYS A 27 30.80 -12.51 -6.41
N LYS A 28 30.18 -11.97 -5.36
CA LYS A 28 30.85 -11.72 -4.08
C LYS A 28 31.30 -13.03 -3.42
N ALA A 29 30.43 -14.03 -3.32
CA ALA A 29 30.78 -15.36 -2.82
C ALA A 29 31.95 -15.98 -3.60
N SER A 30 31.93 -15.87 -4.93
CA SER A 30 33.02 -16.34 -5.80
C SER A 30 34.33 -15.56 -5.56
N LEU A 31 34.26 -14.26 -5.33
CA LEU A 31 35.43 -13.42 -5.03
C LEU A 31 36.01 -13.71 -3.64
N ASP A 32 35.15 -13.91 -2.63
CA ASP A 32 35.54 -14.32 -1.27
C ASP A 32 36.20 -15.72 -1.29
N GLU A 33 35.72 -16.65 -2.11
CA GLU A 33 36.34 -17.97 -2.32
C GLU A 33 37.75 -17.85 -2.97
N LEU A 34 37.90 -17.03 -4.01
CA LEU A 34 39.21 -16.81 -4.65
C LEU A 34 40.19 -16.09 -3.72
N ASN A 35 39.73 -15.12 -2.93
CA ASN A 35 40.54 -14.45 -1.91
C ASN A 35 40.99 -15.42 -0.81
N SER A 36 40.11 -16.33 -0.38
CA SER A 36 40.45 -17.41 0.56
C SER A 36 41.55 -18.31 -0.02
N LYS A 37 41.36 -18.82 -1.24
CA LYS A 37 42.35 -19.67 -1.95
C LYS A 37 43.71 -18.97 -2.10
N VAL A 38 43.74 -17.69 -2.49
CA VAL A 38 44.99 -16.92 -2.61
C VAL A 38 45.66 -16.69 -1.25
N SER A 39 44.88 -16.47 -0.18
CA SER A 39 45.42 -16.34 1.18
C SER A 39 46.03 -17.65 1.69
N THR A 40 45.45 -18.80 1.34
CA THR A 40 46.04 -20.12 1.63
C THR A 40 47.34 -20.32 0.86
N LEU A 41 47.38 -20.00 -0.44
CA LEU A 41 48.61 -20.06 -1.26
C LEU A 41 49.73 -19.19 -0.69
N GLU A 42 49.41 -17.96 -0.28
CA GLU A 42 50.34 -17.01 0.38
C GLU A 42 50.91 -17.61 1.67
N THR A 43 50.06 -18.23 2.49
CA THR A 43 50.44 -18.90 3.74
C THR A 43 51.36 -20.09 3.48
N SER A 44 50.99 -21.00 2.56
CA SER A 44 51.80 -22.18 2.23
C SER A 44 53.17 -21.81 1.65
N ILE A 45 53.25 -20.74 0.85
CA ILE A 45 54.53 -20.25 0.32
C ILE A 45 55.38 -19.61 1.42
N ALA A 46 54.80 -18.86 2.36
CA ALA A 46 55.53 -18.33 3.51
C ALA A 46 56.09 -19.44 4.42
N GLU A 47 55.30 -20.49 4.66
CA GLU A 47 55.72 -21.71 5.36
C GLU A 47 56.90 -22.39 4.63
N ALA A 48 56.74 -22.65 3.32
CA ALA A 48 57.77 -23.30 2.51
C ALA A 48 59.06 -22.47 2.35
N LYS A 49 58.97 -21.14 2.30
CA LYS A 49 60.15 -20.24 2.34
C LYS A 49 60.91 -20.36 3.66
N THR A 50 60.18 -20.43 4.77
CA THR A 50 60.78 -20.58 6.11
C THR A 50 61.52 -21.91 6.20
N GLU A 51 60.89 -23.01 5.76
CA GLU A 51 61.52 -24.33 5.70
C GLU A 51 62.75 -24.36 4.79
N ALA A 52 62.64 -23.83 3.56
CA ALA A 52 63.76 -23.79 2.61
C ALA A 52 64.92 -22.89 3.08
N SER A 53 64.64 -21.81 3.83
CA SER A 53 65.66 -20.96 4.47
C SER A 53 66.42 -21.71 5.57
N ASN A 54 65.71 -22.48 6.41
CA ASN A 54 66.30 -23.34 7.43
C ASN A 54 67.15 -24.44 6.78
N ALA A 55 66.64 -25.11 5.74
CA ALA A 55 67.35 -26.13 4.99
C ALA A 55 68.61 -25.58 4.28
N LYS A 56 68.54 -24.38 3.69
CA LYS A 56 69.70 -23.65 3.13
C LYS A 56 70.75 -23.38 4.20
N THR A 57 70.34 -22.96 5.40
CA THR A 57 71.26 -22.69 6.52
C THR A 57 71.98 -23.96 6.95
N ALA A 58 71.26 -25.07 7.11
CA ALA A 58 71.86 -26.38 7.42
C ALA A 58 72.80 -26.89 6.31
N ALA A 59 72.44 -26.70 5.03
CA ALA A 59 73.29 -27.05 3.90
C ALA A 59 74.56 -26.19 3.84
N GLN A 60 74.48 -24.90 4.15
CA GLN A 60 75.63 -24.00 4.25
C GLN A 60 76.58 -24.45 5.37
N GLU A 61 76.06 -24.78 6.56
CA GLU A 61 76.88 -25.33 7.65
C GLU A 61 77.56 -26.65 7.26
N ALA A 62 76.86 -27.54 6.55
CA ALA A 62 77.42 -28.81 6.08
C ALA A 62 78.55 -28.57 5.06
N LEU A 63 78.35 -27.64 4.12
CA LEU A 63 79.35 -27.23 3.14
C LEU A 63 80.60 -26.65 3.82
N ASP A 64 80.43 -25.78 4.81
CA ASP A 64 81.57 -25.15 5.50
C ASP A 64 82.32 -26.15 6.39
N LYS A 65 81.62 -27.09 7.04
CA LYS A 65 82.23 -28.25 7.73
C LYS A 65 83.03 -29.13 6.75
N ALA A 66 82.54 -29.34 5.52
CA ALA A 66 83.26 -30.09 4.49
C ALA A 66 84.52 -29.35 3.98
N LYS A 67 84.46 -28.02 3.80
CA LYS A 67 85.63 -27.19 3.47
C LYS A 67 86.70 -27.28 4.55
N GLU A 68 86.31 -27.10 5.82
CA GLU A 68 87.23 -27.21 6.96
C GLU A 68 87.92 -28.59 7.02
N ALA A 69 87.18 -29.67 6.74
CA ALA A 69 87.74 -31.02 6.71
C ALA A 69 88.77 -31.19 5.58
N LEU A 70 88.47 -30.67 4.39
CA LEU A 70 89.38 -30.71 3.24
C LEU A 70 90.65 -29.86 3.46
N ASP A 71 90.51 -28.65 4.03
CA ASP A 71 91.64 -27.77 4.35
C ASP A 71 92.56 -28.36 5.41
N LYS A 72 92.00 -29.03 6.43
CA LYS A 72 92.77 -29.78 7.44
C LYS A 72 93.54 -30.95 6.81
N ALA A 73 92.93 -31.69 5.88
CA ALA A 73 93.59 -32.76 5.14
C ALA A 73 94.74 -32.24 4.24
N GLY A 74 94.61 -31.03 3.70
CA GLY A 74 95.60 -30.39 2.83
C GLY A 74 96.91 -29.96 3.52
N GLN A 75 96.96 -29.89 4.85
CA GLN A 75 98.15 -29.47 5.61
C GLN A 75 99.20 -30.60 5.80
N GLY A 76 98.91 -31.80 5.29
CA GLY A 76 99.82 -32.94 5.26
C GLY A 76 99.48 -34.02 6.30
N GLY A 77 99.15 -35.23 5.83
CA GLY A 77 98.91 -36.39 6.67
C GLY A 77 97.80 -37.34 6.20
N ALA A 78 96.90 -36.89 5.31
CA ALA A 78 95.80 -37.70 4.76
C ALA A 78 96.22 -38.51 3.51
N SER A 79 95.49 -39.60 3.21
CA SER A 79 95.72 -40.37 1.98
C SER A 79 95.12 -39.69 0.75
N SER A 80 95.54 -40.11 -0.45
CA SER A 80 94.95 -39.64 -1.71
C SER A 80 93.48 -40.03 -1.89
N GLU A 81 93.05 -41.11 -1.23
CA GLU A 81 91.67 -41.63 -1.28
C GLU A 81 90.75 -40.82 -0.37
N ASP A 82 91.21 -40.48 0.84
CA ASP A 82 90.49 -39.60 1.77
C ASP A 82 90.25 -38.21 1.18
N ILE A 83 91.29 -37.65 0.53
CA ILE A 83 91.20 -36.34 -0.14
C ILE A 83 90.20 -36.39 -1.31
N ALA A 84 90.10 -37.51 -2.03
CA ALA A 84 89.12 -37.69 -3.09
C ALA A 84 87.68 -37.81 -2.54
N ALA A 85 87.49 -38.54 -1.44
CA ALA A 85 86.20 -38.66 -0.76
C ALA A 85 85.72 -37.30 -0.18
N LEU A 86 86.62 -36.53 0.45
CA LEU A 86 86.32 -35.20 0.98
C LEU A 86 85.98 -34.19 -0.13
N LYS A 87 86.67 -34.24 -1.27
CA LYS A 87 86.30 -33.42 -2.44
C LYS A 87 84.91 -33.75 -2.96
N LYS A 88 84.58 -35.04 -3.06
CA LYS A 88 83.23 -35.45 -3.47
C LYS A 88 82.17 -35.01 -2.46
N ALA A 89 82.41 -35.17 -1.16
CA ALA A 89 81.49 -34.69 -0.12
C ALA A 89 81.31 -33.16 -0.16
N LEU A 90 82.35 -32.41 -0.54
CA LEU A 90 82.27 -30.97 -0.77
C LEU A 90 81.43 -30.63 -2.01
N GLU A 91 81.64 -31.32 -3.13
CA GLU A 91 80.85 -31.17 -4.37
C GLU A 91 79.36 -31.53 -4.14
N ASP A 92 79.09 -32.62 -3.43
CA ASP A 92 77.73 -33.06 -3.07
C ASP A 92 77.05 -32.04 -2.12
N ALA A 93 77.79 -31.46 -1.16
CA ALA A 93 77.27 -30.41 -0.27
C ALA A 93 77.03 -29.07 -0.99
N ASP A 94 77.87 -28.70 -1.95
CA ASP A 94 77.72 -27.48 -2.76
C ASP A 94 76.51 -27.59 -3.68
N ALA A 95 76.33 -28.77 -4.32
CA ALA A 95 75.14 -29.10 -5.08
C ALA A 95 73.86 -29.11 -4.21
N ALA A 96 73.93 -29.61 -2.98
CA ALA A 96 72.81 -29.58 -2.04
C ALA A 96 72.44 -28.15 -1.61
N LEU A 97 73.44 -27.29 -1.35
CA LEU A 97 73.23 -25.88 -1.05
C LEU A 97 72.61 -25.13 -2.25
N GLN A 98 73.16 -25.32 -3.45
CA GLN A 98 72.66 -24.69 -4.67
C GLN A 98 71.20 -25.09 -4.94
N LYS A 99 70.84 -26.36 -4.73
CA LYS A 99 69.45 -26.84 -4.83
C LYS A 99 68.48 -26.09 -3.90
N GLN A 100 68.90 -25.73 -2.69
CA GLN A 100 68.06 -24.93 -1.78
C GLN A 100 68.00 -23.45 -2.18
N ILE A 101 69.08 -22.90 -2.73
CA ILE A 101 69.11 -21.55 -3.31
C ILE A 101 68.13 -21.45 -4.48
N ASP A 102 68.16 -22.44 -5.39
CA ASP A 102 67.27 -22.52 -6.55
C ASP A 102 65.80 -22.72 -6.14
N LYS A 103 65.53 -23.53 -5.10
CA LYS A 103 64.18 -23.68 -4.51
C LYS A 103 63.68 -22.36 -3.92
N LEU A 104 64.50 -21.63 -3.16
CA LEU A 104 64.14 -20.31 -2.62
C LEU A 104 63.86 -19.29 -3.72
N ALA A 105 64.71 -19.22 -4.76
CA ALA A 105 64.48 -18.33 -5.90
C ALA A 105 63.16 -18.65 -6.65
N SER A 106 62.81 -19.94 -6.73
CA SER A 106 61.53 -20.38 -7.30
C SER A 106 60.34 -19.99 -6.41
N LEU A 107 60.47 -20.13 -5.09
CA LEU A 107 59.46 -19.70 -4.11
C LEU A 107 59.26 -18.18 -4.14
N ASP A 108 60.33 -17.38 -4.26
CA ASP A 108 60.25 -15.92 -4.42
C ASP A 108 59.55 -15.51 -5.72
N ALA A 109 59.76 -16.25 -6.81
CA ALA A 109 59.07 -16.00 -8.09
C ALA A 109 57.56 -16.29 -8.01
N VAL A 110 57.16 -17.33 -7.28
CA VAL A 110 55.75 -17.70 -7.05
C VAL A 110 55.07 -16.74 -6.07
N ASP A 111 55.75 -16.36 -5.00
CA ASP A 111 55.28 -15.34 -4.03
C ASP A 111 54.96 -14.00 -4.72
N LYS A 112 55.79 -13.59 -5.69
CA LYS A 112 55.49 -12.41 -6.51
C LYS A 112 54.21 -12.59 -7.35
N LYS A 113 53.98 -13.77 -7.95
CA LYS A 113 52.73 -14.06 -8.68
C LYS A 113 51.50 -14.01 -7.76
N ILE A 114 51.64 -14.48 -6.52
CA ILE A 114 50.58 -14.39 -5.49
C ILE A 114 50.28 -12.92 -5.18
N ALA A 115 51.30 -12.09 -4.95
CA ALA A 115 51.13 -10.66 -4.71
C ALA A 115 50.49 -9.91 -5.89
N ASP A 116 50.93 -10.20 -7.12
CA ASP A 116 50.34 -9.64 -8.35
C ASP A 116 48.85 -10.06 -8.48
N LEU A 117 48.52 -11.33 -8.23
CA LEU A 117 47.15 -11.85 -8.31
C LEU A 117 46.23 -11.30 -7.21
N LYS A 118 46.76 -11.12 -6.00
CA LYS A 118 46.08 -10.46 -4.87
C LYS A 118 45.75 -9.00 -5.18
N ALA A 119 46.65 -8.29 -5.87
CA ALA A 119 46.37 -6.94 -6.37
C ALA A 119 45.33 -6.93 -7.52
N GLU A 120 45.26 -7.97 -8.35
CA GLU A 120 44.17 -8.09 -9.34
C GLU A 120 42.80 -8.34 -8.71
N LEU A 121 42.72 -9.12 -7.62
CA LEU A 121 41.49 -9.43 -6.86
C LEU A 121 40.94 -8.25 -6.04
N GLN A 122 41.76 -7.23 -5.77
CA GLN A 122 41.40 -6.05 -4.97
C GLN A 122 40.79 -4.88 -5.78
N LYS A 123 40.50 -5.06 -7.07
CA LYS A 123 39.92 -4.01 -7.93
C LYS A 123 38.44 -3.76 -7.60
N ASP A 124 38.05 -2.49 -7.50
CA ASP A 124 36.67 -2.06 -7.19
C ASP A 124 35.59 -2.59 -8.15
N PHE A 125 35.98 -3.00 -9.36
CA PHE A 125 35.10 -3.59 -10.36
C PHE A 125 35.81 -4.70 -11.13
N ILE A 126 35.25 -5.91 -11.08
CA ILE A 126 35.74 -7.12 -11.76
C ILE A 126 34.56 -7.67 -12.59
N SER A 127 34.74 -7.88 -13.90
CA SER A 127 33.68 -8.45 -14.74
C SER A 127 33.62 -9.97 -14.63
N ASP A 128 32.52 -10.59 -15.07
CA ASP A 128 32.37 -12.06 -15.06
C ASP A 128 33.37 -12.79 -15.96
N ALA A 129 33.91 -12.09 -16.96
CA ALA A 129 35.01 -12.59 -17.80
C ALA A 129 36.33 -12.55 -17.02
N ASP A 130 36.64 -11.42 -16.38
CA ASP A 130 37.84 -11.25 -15.56
C ASP A 130 37.83 -12.23 -14.36
N LEU A 131 36.67 -12.44 -13.73
CA LEU A 131 36.51 -13.36 -12.60
C LEU A 131 36.83 -14.81 -12.99
N LYS A 132 36.43 -15.25 -14.19
CA LYS A 132 36.77 -16.57 -14.75
C LYS A 132 38.25 -16.67 -15.13
N GLU A 133 38.84 -15.59 -15.64
CA GLU A 133 40.29 -15.54 -15.88
C GLU A 133 41.07 -15.62 -14.57
N LEU A 134 40.66 -14.87 -13.54
CA LEU A 134 41.24 -14.89 -12.19
C LEU A 134 41.13 -16.27 -11.56
N ALA A 135 39.98 -16.93 -11.61
CA ALA A 135 39.83 -18.32 -11.17
C ALA A 135 40.81 -19.26 -11.89
N THR A 136 41.00 -19.07 -13.21
CA THR A 136 41.96 -19.85 -14.00
C THR A 136 43.42 -19.53 -13.64
N LYS A 137 43.74 -18.29 -13.27
CA LYS A 137 45.06 -17.89 -12.75
C LYS A 137 45.33 -18.50 -11.38
N VAL A 138 44.36 -18.44 -10.46
CA VAL A 138 44.43 -19.07 -9.13
C VAL A 138 44.68 -20.57 -9.29
N GLU A 139 43.92 -21.27 -10.12
CA GLU A 139 44.07 -22.71 -10.32
C GLU A 139 45.46 -23.10 -10.88
N LYS A 140 45.95 -22.39 -11.90
CA LYS A 140 47.31 -22.61 -12.43
C LYS A 140 48.38 -22.33 -11.39
N LEU A 141 48.20 -21.30 -10.56
CA LEU A 141 49.13 -20.95 -9.49
C LEU A 141 49.09 -21.98 -8.36
N SER A 142 47.93 -22.53 -8.02
CA SER A 142 47.78 -23.66 -7.10
C SER A 142 48.58 -24.88 -7.56
N VAL A 143 48.47 -25.27 -8.84
CA VAL A 143 49.25 -26.38 -9.41
C VAL A 143 50.76 -26.10 -9.39
N GLU A 144 51.17 -24.86 -9.68
CA GLU A 144 52.58 -24.44 -9.60
C GLU A 144 53.12 -24.49 -8.15
N VAL A 145 52.34 -24.01 -7.18
CA VAL A 145 52.65 -24.08 -5.73
C VAL A 145 52.75 -25.52 -5.26
N MET A 146 51.77 -26.38 -5.57
CA MET A 146 51.78 -27.81 -5.21
C MET A 146 53.03 -28.52 -5.74
N THR A 147 53.40 -28.25 -7.00
CA THR A 147 54.59 -28.84 -7.64
C THR A 147 55.90 -28.41 -6.96
N LEU A 148 55.96 -27.17 -6.48
CA LEU A 148 57.16 -26.57 -5.88
C LEU A 148 57.35 -26.94 -4.39
N ILE A 149 56.25 -27.03 -3.63
CA ILE A 149 56.28 -27.38 -2.22
C ILE A 149 56.38 -28.90 -2.03
N GLY A 150 55.58 -29.67 -2.78
CA GLY A 150 55.55 -31.13 -2.76
C GLY A 150 54.43 -31.74 -1.91
N HIS A 151 54.31 -33.07 -1.97
CA HIS A 151 53.20 -33.86 -1.39
C HIS A 151 53.49 -34.44 0.00
N ARG A 152 54.65 -34.13 0.59
CA ARG A 152 55.12 -34.78 1.83
C ARG A 152 54.74 -33.97 3.06
N LEU A 153 53.99 -34.58 3.97
CA LEU A 153 53.69 -34.05 5.31
C LEU A 153 54.99 -33.86 6.13
N THR A 154 55.12 -32.71 6.79
CA THR A 154 56.27 -32.34 7.64
C THR A 154 55.87 -31.97 9.07
N SER A 155 54.67 -31.45 9.32
CA SER A 155 54.14 -31.22 10.68
C SER A 155 52.62 -31.36 10.79
N LEU A 156 52.14 -31.63 12.00
CA LEU A 156 50.72 -31.62 12.38
C LEU A 156 50.52 -30.79 13.65
N THR A 157 49.48 -29.95 13.68
CA THR A 157 49.12 -29.14 14.85
C THR A 157 47.61 -29.23 15.08
N LEU A 158 47.17 -29.51 16.30
CA LEU A 158 45.74 -29.59 16.62
C LEU A 158 45.05 -28.25 16.34
N ILE A 159 43.81 -28.30 15.84
CA ILE A 159 42.87 -27.17 15.80
C ILE A 159 41.89 -27.35 16.97
N PRO A 160 42.17 -26.80 18.16
CA PRO A 160 41.35 -27.03 19.34
C PRO A 160 40.03 -26.27 19.30
N THR A 161 38.95 -26.91 19.75
CA THR A 161 37.68 -26.25 20.11
C THR A 161 37.77 -25.55 21.47
N THR A 162 38.49 -26.14 22.42
CA THR A 162 38.67 -25.62 23.79
C THR A 162 40.11 -25.73 24.28
N HIS A 163 40.39 -25.02 25.38
CA HIS A 163 41.66 -25.11 26.09
C HIS A 163 41.37 -25.28 27.59
N ILE A 164 41.80 -26.39 28.19
CA ILE A 164 41.66 -26.63 29.63
C ILE A 164 43.02 -26.36 30.30
N ASN A 165 43.02 -25.45 31.28
CA ASN A 165 44.24 -24.99 31.97
C ASN A 165 45.36 -24.50 31.02
N GLY A 166 44.98 -23.99 29.84
CA GLY A 166 45.89 -23.52 28.78
C GLY A 166 46.41 -24.60 27.82
N ILE A 167 46.00 -25.85 27.97
CA ILE A 167 46.37 -26.96 27.08
C ILE A 167 45.25 -27.17 26.04
N PRO A 168 45.55 -27.22 24.73
CA PRO A 168 44.60 -27.62 23.69
C PRO A 168 43.94 -28.99 23.98
N SER A 169 42.62 -29.08 23.84
CA SER A 169 41.84 -30.29 24.14
C SER A 169 41.12 -30.90 22.94
N ILE A 170 41.07 -32.23 22.93
CA ILE A 170 40.21 -33.10 22.12
C ILE A 170 38.99 -33.44 23.00
N GLU A 171 37.79 -33.10 22.53
CA GLU A 171 36.56 -33.23 23.33
C GLU A 171 35.74 -34.45 22.96
N LEU A 172 35.24 -35.18 23.96
CA LEU A 172 34.35 -36.32 23.80
C LEU A 172 33.03 -36.09 24.54
N LEU A 173 31.90 -36.39 23.89
CA LEU A 173 30.59 -36.39 24.51
C LEU A 173 30.09 -37.83 24.65
N SER A 174 29.84 -38.27 25.88
CA SER A 174 29.33 -39.62 26.19
C SER A 174 28.00 -39.56 26.93
N LEU A 175 27.01 -40.28 26.41
CA LEU A 175 25.67 -40.36 26.99
C LEU A 175 25.65 -41.43 28.08
N GLN A 176 25.28 -41.06 29.29
CA GLN A 176 25.13 -41.95 30.43
C GLN A 176 23.66 -42.21 30.73
N TYR A 177 23.27 -43.47 30.83
CA TYR A 177 21.92 -43.84 31.23
C TYR A 177 21.90 -45.11 32.08
N THR A 178 20.85 -45.26 32.90
CA THR A 178 20.52 -46.54 33.53
C THR A 178 19.40 -47.20 32.74
N PRO A 179 19.52 -48.47 32.31
CA PRO A 179 18.44 -49.18 31.64
C PRO A 179 17.12 -49.10 32.41
N GLN A 180 16.03 -48.76 31.73
CA GLN A 180 14.69 -48.64 32.28
C GLN A 180 13.81 -49.81 31.86
N VAL A 181 12.76 -50.07 32.63
CA VAL A 181 11.58 -50.86 32.22
C VAL A 181 10.32 -50.03 32.39
N TYR A 182 9.32 -50.31 31.56
CA TYR A 182 7.99 -49.75 31.69
C TYR A 182 7.42 -50.01 33.10
N ALA A 183 6.91 -48.96 33.73
CA ALA A 183 6.28 -49.01 35.03
C ALA A 183 5.20 -47.94 35.10
N ALA A 184 3.96 -48.36 34.86
CA ALA A 184 2.81 -47.47 34.91
C ALA A 184 2.78 -46.68 36.22
N VAL A 185 2.65 -45.35 36.12
CA VAL A 185 2.26 -44.51 37.25
C VAL A 185 0.85 -44.93 37.67
N THR A 186 0.58 -44.97 38.98
CA THR A 186 -0.74 -45.42 39.49
C THR A 186 -1.61 -44.30 40.05
N ASP A 187 -1.03 -43.16 40.45
CA ASP A 187 -1.78 -41.99 40.90
C ASP A 187 -0.92 -40.71 40.89
N HIS A 188 -1.58 -39.56 40.74
CA HIS A 188 -1.05 -38.22 41.02
C HIS A 188 -1.72 -37.76 42.31
N GLN A 189 -1.05 -37.89 43.46
CA GLN A 189 -1.70 -37.67 44.75
C GLN A 189 -2.13 -36.21 44.97
N ASN A 190 -3.45 -35.99 45.02
CA ASN A 190 -4.14 -34.80 45.54
C ASN A 190 -4.10 -33.48 44.74
N ASP A 191 -3.72 -33.46 43.47
CA ASP A 191 -3.84 -32.24 42.65
C ASP A 191 -5.10 -32.23 41.77
N VAL A 192 -5.79 -31.08 41.78
CA VAL A 192 -7.05 -30.81 41.03
C VAL A 192 -6.76 -30.17 39.68
N VAL A 193 -5.50 -29.83 39.40
CA VAL A 193 -5.03 -29.12 38.21
C VAL A 193 -4.08 -30.03 37.42
N PRO A 194 -4.36 -30.34 36.13
CA PRO A 194 -3.40 -31.00 35.26
C PRO A 194 -2.11 -30.16 35.11
N GLY A 195 -0.94 -30.78 35.24
CA GLY A 195 0.37 -30.09 35.16
C GLY A 195 0.87 -29.50 36.49
N ASN A 196 0.42 -30.02 37.63
CA ASN A 196 1.05 -29.77 38.93
C ASN A 196 1.42 -31.12 39.58
N HIS A 197 2.69 -31.52 39.49
CA HIS A 197 3.13 -32.80 40.03
C HIS A 197 3.65 -32.64 41.48
N PRO A 198 3.08 -33.35 42.48
CA PRO A 198 3.59 -33.32 43.86
C PRO A 198 4.96 -34.01 44.01
N ARG A 199 5.43 -34.67 42.95
CA ARG A 199 6.80 -35.19 42.78
C ARG A 199 7.20 -34.97 41.33
N THR A 200 8.08 -34.02 41.08
CA THR A 200 8.78 -33.90 39.80
C THR A 200 10.08 -34.73 39.86
N PRO A 201 10.34 -35.62 38.89
CA PRO A 201 9.52 -35.94 37.72
C PRO A 201 8.51 -37.07 37.92
N MET A 202 7.43 -37.03 37.13
CA MET A 202 6.51 -38.15 36.94
C MET A 202 6.80 -38.84 35.60
N VAL A 203 7.03 -40.15 35.61
CA VAL A 203 7.42 -40.94 34.42
C VAL A 203 6.89 -42.37 34.47
N ASP A 204 6.43 -42.91 33.34
CA ASP A 204 5.92 -44.30 33.21
C ASP A 204 7.03 -45.36 33.04
N HIS A 205 8.18 -45.15 33.67
CA HIS A 205 9.30 -46.07 33.64
C HIS A 205 10.13 -45.97 34.92
N LYS A 206 10.89 -47.02 35.21
CA LYS A 206 11.82 -47.06 36.35
C LYS A 206 13.05 -47.89 36.00
N ALA A 207 14.14 -47.61 36.69
CA ALA A 207 15.39 -48.34 36.52
C ALA A 207 15.17 -49.86 36.71
N VAL A 208 15.76 -50.65 35.82
CA VAL A 208 15.75 -52.11 35.95
C VAL A 208 16.50 -52.48 37.24
N ALA A 209 15.90 -53.34 38.06
CA ALA A 209 16.47 -53.70 39.36
C ALA A 209 17.86 -54.35 39.19
N ASN A 210 18.87 -53.75 39.83
CA ASN A 210 20.29 -54.13 39.74
C ASN A 210 20.95 -53.92 38.37
N ALA A 211 20.34 -53.16 37.45
CA ALA A 211 21.05 -52.75 36.25
C ALA A 211 22.23 -51.83 36.60
N LYS A 212 23.31 -51.97 35.83
CA LYS A 212 24.44 -51.05 35.86
C LYS A 212 24.14 -49.87 34.95
N THR A 213 24.63 -48.70 35.33
CA THR A 213 24.78 -47.55 34.44
C THR A 213 25.62 -47.95 33.22
N LEU A 214 25.19 -47.53 32.05
CA LEU A 214 25.88 -47.71 30.77
C LEU A 214 26.28 -46.36 30.21
N ASN A 215 27.40 -46.32 29.49
CA ASN A 215 27.84 -45.14 28.74
C ASN A 215 27.87 -45.48 27.25
N ILE A 216 27.39 -44.54 26.44
CA ILE A 216 27.42 -44.60 24.98
C ILE A 216 28.29 -43.46 24.49
N SER A 217 29.29 -43.79 23.67
CA SER A 217 30.03 -42.80 22.87
C SER A 217 29.79 -43.12 21.40
N THR A 218 29.64 -42.10 20.56
CA THR A 218 29.50 -42.31 19.11
C THR A 218 30.81 -42.82 18.50
N GLU A 219 30.71 -43.55 17.38
CA GLU A 219 31.90 -43.89 16.57
C GLU A 219 32.31 -42.79 15.58
N LYS A 220 31.58 -41.66 15.55
CA LYS A 220 31.75 -40.57 14.57
C LYS A 220 32.20 -39.24 15.19
N ASN A 221 33.01 -39.27 16.24
CA ASN A 221 33.60 -38.02 16.76
C ASN A 221 34.63 -37.50 15.76
N GLU A 222 34.78 -36.18 15.64
CA GLU A 222 35.73 -35.58 14.70
C GLU A 222 36.67 -34.60 15.39
N VAL A 223 37.95 -34.60 14.97
CA VAL A 223 38.97 -33.67 15.45
C VAL A 223 39.91 -33.31 14.30
N SER A 224 40.24 -32.02 14.18
CA SER A 224 40.95 -31.49 13.03
C SER A 224 42.37 -31.02 13.38
N TYR A 225 43.30 -31.25 12.45
CA TYR A 225 44.71 -30.88 12.55
C TYR A 225 45.12 -30.04 11.35
N LYS A 226 45.78 -28.91 11.59
CA LYS A 226 46.47 -28.16 10.54
C LYS A 226 47.68 -28.98 10.08
N MET A 227 47.83 -29.11 8.76
CA MET A 227 48.93 -29.80 8.10
C MET A 227 49.98 -28.80 7.62
N SER A 228 51.24 -29.19 7.67
CA SER A 228 52.32 -28.55 6.88
C SER A 228 52.93 -29.58 5.94
N PRO A 229 53.17 -29.26 4.66
CA PRO A 229 52.67 -28.06 3.98
C PRO A 229 51.14 -28.07 3.88
N SER A 230 50.54 -26.90 4.05
CA SER A 230 49.09 -26.69 4.02
C SER A 230 48.46 -26.83 2.63
N ILE A 231 49.28 -26.85 1.58
CA ILE A 231 48.87 -27.17 0.20
C ILE A 231 49.83 -28.22 -0.36
N GLY A 232 49.29 -29.25 -1.01
CA GLY A 232 50.05 -30.31 -1.68
C GLY A 232 49.85 -31.69 -1.07
N VAL A 233 49.70 -31.82 0.25
CA VAL A 233 49.39 -33.11 0.88
C VAL A 233 47.93 -33.47 0.64
N LEU A 234 47.68 -34.65 0.07
CA LEU A 234 46.37 -35.23 -0.22
C LEU A 234 46.08 -36.42 0.72
N LYS A 235 44.85 -36.94 0.73
CA LYS A 235 44.49 -38.14 1.53
C LYS A 235 45.47 -39.30 1.24
N ASP A 236 45.70 -39.62 -0.03
CA ASP A 236 46.61 -40.71 -0.45
C ASP A 236 48.09 -40.50 -0.12
N ASP A 237 48.51 -39.34 0.42
CA ASP A 237 49.89 -39.07 0.83
C ASP A 237 50.21 -39.54 2.26
N ILE A 238 49.19 -39.98 3.00
CA ILE A 238 49.25 -40.44 4.38
C ILE A 238 48.57 -41.83 4.47
N LYS A 239 49.00 -42.68 5.40
CA LYS A 239 48.28 -43.92 5.75
C LYS A 239 47.22 -43.59 6.81
N LEU A 240 46.39 -44.57 7.22
CA LEU A 240 45.45 -44.37 8.32
C LEU A 240 46.22 -43.93 9.58
N PRO A 241 45.97 -42.73 10.15
CA PRO A 241 46.61 -42.29 11.38
C PRO A 241 46.19 -43.13 12.58
N LEU A 242 46.93 -43.01 13.68
CA LEU A 242 46.56 -43.57 14.99
C LEU A 242 46.84 -42.57 16.11
N PHE A 243 46.17 -42.72 17.25
CA PHE A 243 46.49 -41.92 18.44
C PHE A 243 47.53 -42.63 19.30
N GLU A 244 48.62 -41.93 19.64
CA GLU A 244 49.51 -42.30 20.74
C GLU A 244 49.00 -41.62 22.01
N GLY A 245 48.35 -42.38 22.89
CA GLY A 245 47.77 -41.88 24.14
C GLY A 245 48.69 -42.09 25.35
N ILE A 246 48.67 -41.14 26.28
CA ILE A 246 49.39 -41.17 27.56
C ILE A 246 48.49 -40.72 28.70
N LYS A 247 48.67 -41.30 29.89
CA LYS A 247 48.05 -40.79 31.13
C LYS A 247 49.03 -39.88 31.85
N SER A 248 48.64 -38.62 32.06
CA SER A 248 49.50 -37.55 32.56
C SER A 248 48.96 -36.92 33.84
N GLN A 249 49.81 -36.22 34.58
CA GLN A 249 49.39 -35.33 35.67
C GLN A 249 50.06 -33.97 35.49
N ASN A 250 49.41 -32.91 35.97
CA ASN A 250 49.91 -31.53 35.88
C ASN A 250 51.25 -31.25 36.60
N VAL A 251 51.81 -32.22 37.33
CA VAL A 251 53.10 -32.12 38.06
C VAL A 251 54.11 -33.23 37.74
N THR A 252 53.81 -34.14 36.82
CA THR A 252 54.64 -35.33 36.53
C THR A 252 55.95 -34.96 35.82
N LYS A 253 57.04 -35.68 36.15
CA LYS A 253 58.37 -35.55 35.51
C LYS A 253 58.95 -36.87 34.98
N SER A 254 58.21 -37.96 35.11
CA SER A 254 58.58 -39.29 34.58
C SER A 254 57.98 -39.50 33.20
N THR A 255 58.69 -40.20 32.32
CA THR A 255 58.17 -40.64 31.02
C THR A 255 56.95 -41.56 31.23
N PRO A 256 55.77 -41.21 30.73
CA PRO A 256 54.58 -42.07 30.83
C PRO A 256 54.65 -43.24 29.83
N GLU A 257 53.82 -44.25 30.06
CA GLU A 257 53.58 -45.33 29.10
C GLU A 257 52.74 -44.80 27.92
N ILE A 258 53.16 -45.11 26.69
CA ILE A 258 52.48 -44.73 25.45
C ILE A 258 51.65 -45.93 24.99
N LEU A 259 50.37 -45.69 24.69
CA LEU A 259 49.42 -46.69 24.23
C LEU A 259 48.88 -46.31 22.84
N GLU A 260 49.02 -47.18 21.86
CA GLU A 260 48.49 -46.94 20.51
C GLU A 260 46.98 -47.23 20.44
N ASN A 261 46.22 -46.28 19.88
CA ASN A 261 44.76 -46.25 19.80
C ASN A 261 44.03 -46.46 21.14
N ALA A 262 44.61 -45.97 22.24
CA ALA A 262 44.01 -46.01 23.57
C ALA A 262 44.28 -44.70 24.33
N PRO A 263 43.26 -44.00 24.87
CA PRO A 263 41.86 -44.41 24.99
C PRO A 263 40.98 -44.08 23.77
N LEU A 264 41.54 -43.43 22.73
CA LEU A 264 40.83 -43.07 21.50
C LEU A 264 41.38 -43.88 20.32
N GLU A 265 40.50 -44.36 19.43
CA GLU A 265 40.81 -45.16 18.25
C GLU A 265 40.38 -44.42 16.98
N VAL A 266 41.27 -44.31 15.98
CA VAL A 266 40.96 -43.70 14.68
C VAL A 266 40.10 -44.65 13.82
N VAL A 267 39.08 -44.10 13.17
CA VAL A 267 38.11 -44.84 12.32
C VAL A 267 38.37 -44.58 10.83
N ASP A 268 38.41 -43.32 10.42
CA ASP A 268 38.81 -42.84 9.10
C ASP A 268 39.35 -41.40 9.24
N TYR A 269 39.79 -40.79 8.16
CA TYR A 269 40.19 -39.38 8.14
C TYR A 269 39.91 -38.75 6.76
N THR A 270 39.77 -37.43 6.71
CA THR A 270 39.71 -36.66 5.47
C THR A 270 40.83 -35.63 5.43
N VAL A 271 41.17 -35.18 4.23
CA VAL A 271 42.14 -34.10 3.98
C VAL A 271 41.47 -33.11 3.03
N ASP A 272 41.22 -31.89 3.51
CA ASP A 272 40.67 -30.80 2.71
C ASP A 272 41.26 -29.46 3.18
N GLY A 273 41.52 -28.53 2.26
CA GLY A 273 42.01 -27.18 2.59
C GLY A 273 43.31 -27.08 3.41
N GLY A 274 44.13 -28.15 3.49
CA GLY A 274 45.30 -28.21 4.37
C GLY A 274 45.00 -28.62 5.82
N VAL A 275 43.80 -29.15 6.05
CA VAL A 275 43.32 -29.68 7.33
C VAL A 275 43.09 -31.18 7.21
N LEU A 276 43.65 -31.93 8.16
CA LEU A 276 43.40 -33.36 8.35
C LEU A 276 42.34 -33.51 9.43
N THR A 277 41.13 -33.93 9.06
CA THR A 277 40.05 -34.22 10.02
C THR A 277 40.00 -35.72 10.28
N VAL A 278 40.28 -36.11 11.51
CA VAL A 278 40.26 -37.49 12.00
C VAL A 278 38.86 -37.80 12.51
N GLN A 279 38.23 -38.84 11.96
CA GLN A 279 37.08 -39.46 12.60
C GLN A 279 37.57 -40.51 13.60
N TYR A 280 37.08 -40.46 14.83
CA TYR A 280 37.55 -41.30 15.92
C TYR A 280 36.42 -41.73 16.85
N LYS A 281 36.72 -42.77 17.62
CA LYS A 281 35.83 -43.33 18.64
C LYS A 281 36.55 -43.57 19.94
N LYS A 282 35.80 -43.69 21.01
CA LYS A 282 36.32 -44.20 22.28
C LYS A 282 36.66 -45.69 22.10
N ASN A 283 37.89 -46.09 22.44
CA ASN A 283 38.32 -47.48 22.35
C ASN A 283 37.41 -48.36 23.25
N LYS A 284 37.00 -49.52 22.72
CA LYS A 284 36.09 -50.48 23.36
C LYS A 284 36.43 -50.82 24.82
N GLU A 285 37.71 -50.82 25.19
CA GLU A 285 38.20 -51.18 26.53
C GLU A 285 37.89 -50.09 27.56
N TYR A 286 37.76 -48.84 27.10
CA TYR A 286 37.51 -47.66 27.92
C TYR A 286 36.05 -47.19 27.88
N LEU A 287 35.15 -47.85 27.15
CA LEU A 287 33.74 -47.42 27.01
C LEU A 287 33.02 -47.22 28.35
N ASN A 288 33.35 -48.03 29.36
CA ASN A 288 32.74 -47.96 30.70
C ASN A 288 33.58 -47.23 31.75
N GLU A 289 34.72 -46.63 31.36
CA GLU A 289 35.55 -45.77 32.22
C GLU A 289 35.36 -44.31 31.81
N ASN A 290 35.31 -43.36 32.75
CA ASN A 290 35.43 -41.95 32.38
C ASN A 290 36.91 -41.65 32.08
N ILE A 291 37.19 -41.11 30.90
CA ILE A 291 38.55 -40.77 30.42
C ILE A 291 38.85 -39.26 30.48
N GLY A 292 37.95 -38.48 31.07
CA GLY A 292 38.16 -37.07 31.38
C GLY A 292 39.06 -36.87 32.61
N THR A 293 39.00 -35.66 33.15
CA THR A 293 39.87 -35.23 34.24
C THR A 293 39.47 -35.80 35.61
N SER A 294 40.47 -36.16 36.41
CA SER A 294 40.32 -36.54 37.82
C SER A 294 41.21 -35.70 38.72
N GLY A 295 40.67 -35.18 39.82
CA GLY A 295 41.34 -34.18 40.67
C GLY A 295 41.15 -32.74 40.15
N GLU A 296 41.83 -31.77 40.76
CA GLU A 296 41.67 -30.34 40.46
C GLU A 296 43.02 -29.62 40.47
N ALA A 297 43.39 -28.97 39.36
CA ALA A 297 44.61 -28.15 39.26
C ALA A 297 44.63 -26.97 40.25
N HIS A 298 43.45 -26.47 40.65
CA HIS A 298 43.28 -25.36 41.58
C HIS A 298 42.76 -25.77 42.96
N GLY A 299 42.52 -27.06 43.18
CA GLY A 299 42.10 -27.61 44.47
C GLY A 299 43.21 -27.59 45.52
N ALA A 300 42.91 -28.09 46.72
CA ALA A 300 43.84 -28.06 47.86
C ALA A 300 45.19 -28.75 47.57
N ASP A 301 45.15 -29.91 46.91
CA ASP A 301 46.33 -30.71 46.55
C ASP A 301 46.98 -30.28 45.21
N LYS A 302 46.31 -29.40 44.44
CA LYS A 302 46.76 -28.88 43.13
C LYS A 302 47.19 -29.96 42.13
N LEU A 303 46.52 -31.11 42.20
CA LEU A 303 46.82 -32.32 41.45
C LEU A 303 45.62 -32.66 40.58
N GLU A 304 45.82 -32.65 39.26
CA GLU A 304 44.89 -33.24 38.29
C GLU A 304 45.59 -34.32 37.47
N THR A 305 44.86 -35.38 37.13
CA THR A 305 45.30 -36.50 36.29
C THR A 305 44.31 -36.63 35.14
N PHE A 306 44.83 -36.60 33.91
CA PHE A 306 44.05 -36.57 32.66
C PHE A 306 44.75 -37.38 31.57
N TRP A 307 44.00 -37.75 30.53
CA TRP A 307 44.58 -38.35 29.33
C TRP A 307 45.07 -37.28 28.35
N MET A 308 46.09 -37.61 27.58
CA MET A 308 46.54 -36.83 26.43
C MET A 308 46.74 -37.76 25.23
N ALA A 309 46.62 -37.23 24.02
CA ALA A 309 46.96 -37.96 22.79
C ALA A 309 47.75 -37.09 21.80
N SER A 310 48.68 -37.74 21.11
CA SER A 310 49.34 -37.25 19.89
C SER A 310 48.78 -38.02 18.69
N LEU A 311 48.50 -37.34 17.58
CA LEU A 311 48.13 -38.00 16.34
C LEU A 311 49.40 -38.39 15.57
N LYS A 312 49.63 -39.69 15.41
CA LYS A 312 50.71 -40.28 14.62
C LYS A 312 50.19 -40.57 13.21
N ALA A 313 50.73 -39.87 12.20
CA ALA A 313 50.33 -39.99 10.81
C ALA A 313 51.47 -40.58 9.96
N PRO A 314 51.42 -41.87 9.59
CA PRO A 314 52.45 -42.50 8.77
C PRO A 314 52.42 -41.97 7.32
N ILE A 315 53.59 -41.71 6.76
CA ILE A 315 53.76 -41.19 5.40
C ILE A 315 53.56 -42.32 4.38
N ALA A 316 52.85 -42.05 3.27
CA ALA A 316 52.67 -43.02 2.20
C ALA A 316 53.98 -43.34 1.47
N ASP A 317 54.19 -44.60 1.08
CA ASP A 317 55.47 -45.13 0.57
C ASP A 317 56.01 -44.38 -0.67
N LYS A 318 55.11 -43.79 -1.47
CA LYS A 318 55.44 -42.95 -2.63
C LYS A 318 56.19 -41.66 -2.26
N ASN A 319 56.03 -41.15 -1.04
CA ASN A 319 56.61 -39.91 -0.53
C ASN A 319 57.86 -40.14 0.35
N LEU A 320 58.30 -41.38 0.50
CA LEU A 320 59.55 -41.74 1.18
C LEU A 320 60.78 -41.45 0.29
N THR A 321 61.86 -41.00 0.91
CA THR A 321 63.18 -40.87 0.28
C THR A 321 63.82 -42.23 0.04
N ASP A 322 64.84 -42.28 -0.81
CA ASP A 322 65.53 -43.54 -1.13
C ASP A 322 66.30 -44.12 0.05
N ASP A 323 66.68 -43.32 1.05
CA ASP A 323 67.36 -43.81 2.25
C ASP A 323 66.36 -44.32 3.31
N GLU A 324 65.20 -43.68 3.45
CA GLU A 324 64.10 -44.21 4.29
C GLU A 324 63.58 -45.55 3.75
N LYS A 325 63.43 -45.68 2.41
CA LYS A 325 63.09 -46.94 1.75
C LYS A 325 64.12 -48.06 1.99
N LYS A 326 65.40 -47.72 2.24
CA LYS A 326 66.45 -48.69 2.61
C LYS A 326 66.43 -49.02 4.11
N ALA A 327 66.10 -48.06 4.96
CA ALA A 327 65.99 -48.27 6.40
C ALA A 327 64.86 -49.24 6.74
N GLY A 328 63.72 -49.15 6.04
CA GLY A 328 62.59 -50.07 6.19
C GLY A 328 61.77 -49.87 7.47
N GLU A 329 62.04 -48.79 8.21
CA GLU A 329 61.24 -48.34 9.35
C GLU A 329 60.06 -47.47 8.87
N GLU A 330 58.95 -47.47 9.61
CA GLU A 330 57.81 -46.63 9.29
C GLU A 330 58.11 -45.17 9.61
N VAL A 331 58.06 -44.31 8.58
CA VAL A 331 58.25 -42.86 8.74
C VAL A 331 56.90 -42.20 8.95
N TYR A 332 56.78 -41.39 9.99
CA TYR A 332 55.55 -40.71 10.39
C TYR A 332 55.80 -39.27 10.84
N VAL A 333 54.74 -38.49 10.88
CA VAL A 333 54.69 -37.18 11.54
C VAL A 333 53.73 -37.31 12.72
N SER A 334 54.18 -36.90 13.92
CA SER A 334 53.34 -36.84 15.11
C SER A 334 52.94 -35.41 15.43
N SER A 335 51.72 -35.19 15.91
CA SER A 335 51.31 -33.91 16.50
C SER A 335 51.92 -33.71 17.89
N GLU A 336 51.83 -32.50 18.44
CA GLU A 336 51.99 -32.31 19.88
C GLU A 336 50.92 -33.08 20.67
N TYR A 337 51.24 -33.46 21.92
CA TYR A 337 50.30 -34.11 22.82
C TYR A 337 49.24 -33.11 23.30
N SER A 338 47.98 -33.38 22.98
CA SER A 338 46.81 -32.58 23.35
C SER A 338 46.01 -33.28 24.45
N ARG A 339 45.35 -32.55 25.34
CA ARG A 339 44.51 -33.12 26.42
C ARG A 339 43.30 -33.83 25.80
N ILE A 340 42.79 -34.88 26.44
CA ILE A 340 41.47 -35.45 26.15
C ILE A 340 40.54 -35.06 27.29
N GLU A 341 39.36 -34.53 26.97
CA GLU A 341 38.33 -34.17 27.96
C GLU A 341 36.99 -34.83 27.60
N GLU A 342 36.38 -35.54 28.54
CA GLU A 342 35.12 -36.25 28.33
C GLU A 342 33.98 -35.62 29.15
N SER A 343 33.00 -35.05 28.46
CA SER A 343 31.72 -34.64 29.04
C SER A 343 30.77 -35.83 29.11
N THR A 344 30.42 -36.25 30.31
CA THR A 344 29.33 -37.22 30.55
C THR A 344 28.01 -36.47 30.66
N VAL A 345 26.99 -36.89 29.89
CA VAL A 345 25.68 -36.21 29.82
C VAL A 345 24.52 -37.20 29.83
N PHE A 346 23.32 -36.76 30.23
CA PHE A 346 22.17 -37.63 30.47
C PHE A 346 21.11 -37.43 29.37
N PRO A 347 20.73 -38.45 28.58
CA PRO A 347 19.81 -38.30 27.45
C PRO A 347 18.34 -38.50 27.84
N TYR A 348 17.45 -37.69 27.27
CA TYR A 348 16.01 -37.72 27.51
C TYR A 348 15.21 -37.64 26.20
N LEU A 349 14.02 -38.26 26.15
CA LEU A 349 13.05 -38.11 25.07
C LEU A 349 12.38 -36.73 25.17
N ALA A 350 12.50 -35.91 24.13
CA ALA A 350 11.99 -34.54 24.10
C ALA A 350 11.09 -34.26 22.88
N ASN A 351 10.35 -33.17 22.95
CA ASN A 351 9.49 -32.64 21.89
C ASN A 351 10.34 -31.87 20.86
N LYS A 352 10.26 -32.25 19.58
CA LYS A 352 11.07 -31.67 18.49
C LYS A 352 10.67 -30.23 18.14
N LYS A 353 9.50 -29.75 18.60
CA LYS A 353 9.03 -28.38 18.37
C LYS A 353 9.59 -27.36 19.37
N ILE A 354 10.58 -27.74 20.18
CA ILE A 354 11.23 -26.91 21.20
C ILE A 354 12.52 -26.30 20.64
N ASP A 355 12.71 -25.01 20.86
CA ASP A 355 13.96 -24.31 20.56
C ASP A 355 14.85 -24.33 21.81
N PHE A 356 15.80 -25.25 21.85
CA PHE A 356 16.74 -25.43 22.97
C PHE A 356 17.71 -24.26 23.17
N ASN A 357 17.70 -23.23 22.31
CA ASN A 357 18.47 -22.00 22.50
C ASN A 357 17.71 -20.93 23.29
N LYS A 358 16.42 -21.14 23.56
CA LYS A 358 15.58 -20.24 24.36
C LYS A 358 15.44 -20.74 25.79
N ALA A 359 15.06 -19.83 26.69
CA ALA A 359 14.72 -20.18 28.06
C ALA A 359 13.56 -21.20 28.13
N ILE A 360 13.72 -22.19 29.00
CA ILE A 360 12.72 -23.19 29.36
C ILE A 360 12.20 -22.84 30.76
N ILE A 361 10.89 -23.01 30.99
CA ILE A 361 10.24 -22.64 32.26
C ILE A 361 9.58 -23.89 32.86
N GLY A 362 9.89 -24.21 34.12
CA GLY A 362 9.30 -25.34 34.84
C GLY A 362 10.35 -26.23 35.50
N ASN A 363 9.97 -27.46 35.85
CA ASN A 363 10.89 -28.51 36.31
C ASN A 363 10.49 -29.89 35.71
N PHE A 364 11.38 -30.49 34.94
CA PHE A 364 11.32 -31.78 34.25
C PHE A 364 9.99 -32.11 33.56
N ALA A 365 8.99 -32.57 34.32
CA ALA A 365 7.71 -33.03 33.76
C ALA A 365 6.78 -31.84 33.42
N ASP A 366 7.00 -30.70 34.08
CA ASP A 366 6.25 -29.45 33.88
C ASP A 366 7.08 -28.39 33.12
N GLU A 367 8.15 -28.81 32.45
CA GLU A 367 8.97 -27.91 31.63
C GLU A 367 8.25 -27.54 30.34
N THR A 368 8.09 -26.25 30.10
CA THR A 368 7.34 -25.70 28.98
C THR A 368 8.07 -24.56 28.27
N GLN A 369 7.75 -24.39 26.99
CA GLN A 369 8.17 -23.29 26.13
C GLN A 369 7.05 -23.02 25.10
N ASP A 370 6.63 -21.76 24.95
CA ASP A 370 5.60 -21.34 24.00
C ASP A 370 4.34 -22.24 24.03
N GLY A 371 3.85 -22.55 25.23
CA GLY A 371 2.68 -23.39 25.51
C GLY A 371 2.85 -24.89 25.29
N LYS A 372 4.04 -25.36 24.91
CA LYS A 372 4.36 -26.77 24.64
C LYS A 372 5.25 -27.33 25.75
N TYR A 373 5.10 -28.61 26.07
CA TYR A 373 5.98 -29.28 27.02
C TYR A 373 7.28 -29.73 26.35
N VAL A 374 8.41 -29.54 27.04
CA VAL A 374 9.76 -29.93 26.60
C VAL A 374 9.89 -31.44 26.53
N HIS A 375 9.37 -32.11 27.56
CA HIS A 375 9.14 -33.55 27.55
C HIS A 375 7.64 -33.78 27.48
N TYR A 376 7.21 -34.63 26.56
CA TYR A 376 5.83 -35.11 26.48
C TYR A 376 5.33 -35.69 27.82
N HIS A 377 4.01 -35.82 27.99
CA HIS A 377 3.38 -36.18 29.27
C HIS A 377 3.56 -37.66 29.68
N ASP A 378 3.32 -37.95 30.96
CA ASP A 378 2.98 -39.30 31.42
C ASP A 378 1.55 -39.70 31.00
N SER A 379 1.27 -40.99 31.09
CA SER A 379 0.01 -41.57 30.68
C SER A 379 -1.19 -41.02 31.45
N ILE A 380 -1.09 -40.83 32.77
CA ILE A 380 -2.25 -40.43 33.59
C ILE A 380 -2.72 -39.02 33.21
N CYS A 381 -1.81 -38.08 32.97
CA CYS A 381 -2.16 -36.73 32.52
C CYS A 381 -3.03 -36.75 31.26
N LEU A 382 -2.70 -37.60 30.29
CA LEU A 382 -3.49 -37.73 29.05
C LEU A 382 -4.77 -38.53 29.26
N TYR A 383 -4.75 -39.67 29.97
CA TYR A 383 -5.96 -40.46 30.25
C TYR A 383 -7.00 -39.71 31.12
N LYS A 384 -6.57 -38.78 31.98
CA LYS A 384 -7.45 -37.90 32.76
C LYS A 384 -7.78 -36.57 32.05
N SER A 385 -7.20 -36.29 30.87
CA SER A 385 -7.47 -35.07 30.12
C SER A 385 -8.88 -35.09 29.49
N GLY A 386 -9.50 -33.91 29.44
CA GLY A 386 -10.76 -33.69 28.71
C GLY A 386 -10.59 -33.73 27.19
N ASN A 387 -11.71 -33.59 26.48
CA ASN A 387 -11.74 -33.40 25.03
C ASN A 387 -11.07 -32.08 24.65
N ASP A 388 -10.20 -32.08 23.63
CA ASP A 388 -9.34 -30.98 23.19
C ASP A 388 -8.41 -30.38 24.27
N VAL A 389 -8.12 -31.14 25.34
CA VAL A 389 -7.20 -30.77 26.42
C VAL A 389 -5.92 -31.59 26.32
N LEU A 390 -4.76 -30.94 26.45
CA LEU A 390 -3.42 -31.54 26.29
C LEU A 390 -3.22 -32.28 24.96
N VAL A 391 -3.80 -31.78 23.86
CA VAL A 391 -3.55 -32.29 22.50
C VAL A 391 -2.20 -31.76 22.00
N ASP A 392 -1.28 -32.67 21.66
CA ASP A 392 0.07 -32.34 21.16
C ASP A 392 0.08 -32.06 19.64
N VAL A 393 -0.81 -32.71 18.90
CA VAL A 393 -0.91 -32.64 17.44
C VAL A 393 -2.38 -32.73 16.99
N LYS A 394 -2.84 -31.74 16.22
CA LYS A 394 -4.04 -31.86 15.38
C LYS A 394 -3.59 -32.30 13.98
N GLN A 395 -4.21 -33.33 13.42
CA GLN A 395 -3.76 -34.04 12.22
C GLN A 395 -4.93 -34.36 11.30
N ALA A 396 -4.87 -34.00 10.01
CA ALA A 396 -5.90 -34.35 9.05
C ALA A 396 -6.11 -35.87 8.97
N TYR A 397 -7.37 -36.32 9.03
CA TYR A 397 -7.72 -37.75 9.07
C TYR A 397 -7.29 -38.51 7.81
N ASP A 398 -7.31 -37.86 6.63
CA ASP A 398 -6.94 -38.46 5.33
C ASP A 398 -5.47 -38.30 4.96
N GLU A 399 -4.62 -37.93 5.93
CA GLU A 399 -3.17 -37.89 5.78
C GLU A 399 -2.44 -38.75 6.83
N PRO A 400 -1.31 -39.39 6.48
CA PRO A 400 -0.51 -40.18 7.39
C PRO A 400 0.49 -39.30 8.17
N LEU A 401 0.64 -39.55 9.47
CA LEU A 401 1.54 -38.81 10.36
C LEU A 401 2.80 -39.64 10.69
N ASP A 402 3.97 -39.16 10.25
CA ASP A 402 5.26 -39.71 10.68
C ASP A 402 5.61 -39.22 12.09
N LEU A 403 5.50 -40.11 13.07
CA LEU A 403 5.70 -39.82 14.50
C LEU A 403 7.15 -39.41 14.82
N ARG A 404 8.13 -39.72 13.96
CA ARG A 404 9.54 -39.29 14.11
C ARG A 404 9.72 -37.78 13.90
N THR A 405 8.74 -37.11 13.30
CA THR A 405 8.74 -35.65 13.15
C THR A 405 8.40 -34.92 14.45
N LEU A 406 7.90 -35.65 15.46
CA LEU A 406 7.43 -35.09 16.73
C LEU A 406 8.49 -35.19 17.84
N VAL A 407 9.36 -36.20 17.80
CA VAL A 407 10.33 -36.52 18.86
C VAL A 407 11.77 -36.14 18.48
N THR A 408 12.54 -35.74 19.49
CA THR A 408 14.00 -35.58 19.43
C THR A 408 14.62 -36.07 20.74
N VAL A 409 15.95 -36.09 20.83
CA VAL A 409 16.67 -36.35 22.08
C VAL A 409 17.29 -35.04 22.55
N CYS A 410 17.11 -34.70 23.82
CA CYS A 410 17.92 -33.68 24.47
C CYS A 410 18.81 -34.29 25.56
N TYR A 411 19.78 -33.53 26.04
CA TYR A 411 20.63 -33.94 27.15
C TYR A 411 20.91 -32.80 28.14
N THR A 412 21.27 -33.19 29.37
CA THR A 412 21.74 -32.29 30.44
C THR A 412 23.13 -32.73 30.92
N TYR A 413 23.88 -31.82 31.54
CA TYR A 413 25.22 -32.13 32.10
C TYR A 413 25.17 -32.79 33.49
N ALA A 414 24.02 -32.77 34.17
CA ALA A 414 23.78 -33.52 35.39
C ALA A 414 22.35 -34.06 35.43
N GLU A 415 22.19 -35.27 35.98
CA GLU A 415 20.93 -36.05 36.03
C GLU A 415 19.73 -35.30 36.64
N ASN A 416 19.99 -34.23 37.41
CA ASN A 416 18.99 -33.39 38.07
C ASN A 416 19.10 -31.88 37.71
N GLU A 417 19.91 -31.50 36.73
CA GLU A 417 20.14 -30.09 36.34
C GLU A 417 19.48 -29.74 35.00
N HIS A 418 18.15 -29.65 35.02
CA HIS A 418 17.32 -29.45 33.83
C HIS A 418 17.37 -28.03 33.23
N GLY A 419 18.04 -27.07 33.88
CA GLY A 419 18.31 -25.76 33.26
C GLY A 419 19.29 -25.79 32.08
N SER A 420 19.86 -26.96 31.74
CA SER A 420 20.99 -27.13 30.83
C SER A 420 20.69 -27.89 29.53
N HIS A 421 19.41 -28.04 29.15
CA HIS A 421 18.99 -28.79 27.96
C HIS A 421 19.72 -28.36 26.69
N LYS A 422 20.32 -29.33 26.00
CA LYS A 422 20.83 -29.18 24.62
C LYS A 422 20.22 -30.26 23.73
N GLU A 423 19.93 -29.93 22.47
CA GLU A 423 19.49 -30.94 21.51
C GLU A 423 20.66 -31.85 21.11
N LEU A 424 20.42 -33.15 21.08
CA LEU A 424 21.31 -34.15 20.48
C LEU A 424 20.79 -34.52 19.09
N SER A 425 20.89 -33.60 18.12
CA SER A 425 20.33 -33.81 16.77
C SER A 425 20.91 -35.04 16.05
N ASN A 426 22.14 -35.45 16.40
CA ASN A 426 22.83 -36.64 15.91
C ASN A 426 22.62 -37.90 16.79
N TYR A 427 21.53 -37.99 17.57
CA TYR A 427 21.26 -39.13 18.46
C TYR A 427 21.37 -40.52 17.81
N SER A 428 21.10 -40.64 16.50
CA SER A 428 21.23 -41.89 15.76
C SER A 428 22.67 -42.38 15.64
N ASP A 429 23.66 -41.48 15.70
CA ASP A 429 25.09 -41.80 15.69
C ASP A 429 25.58 -42.36 17.03
N TYR A 430 24.75 -42.22 18.08
CA TYR A 430 24.88 -42.92 19.36
C TYR A 430 24.07 -44.23 19.39
N GLY A 431 23.48 -44.66 18.27
CA GLY A 431 22.64 -45.86 18.23
C GLY A 431 21.32 -45.72 18.97
N LEU A 432 20.84 -44.49 19.20
CA LEU A 432 19.52 -44.26 19.79
C LEU A 432 18.44 -44.34 18.72
N GLU A 433 17.32 -44.99 19.03
CA GLU A 433 16.14 -45.06 18.17
C GLU A 433 14.84 -44.83 18.95
N PHE A 434 13.80 -44.39 18.24
CA PHE A 434 12.45 -44.28 18.77
C PHE A 434 11.59 -45.47 18.35
N ARG A 435 10.73 -45.93 19.26
CA ARG A 435 9.71 -46.95 18.98
C ARG A 435 8.34 -46.42 19.40
N PHE A 436 7.34 -46.66 18.56
CA PHE A 436 5.98 -46.17 18.78
C PHE A 436 4.98 -47.31 18.91
N ALA A 437 3.96 -47.11 19.73
CA ALA A 437 2.81 -48.00 19.86
C ALA A 437 1.58 -47.18 20.25
N LEU A 438 0.38 -47.56 19.82
CA LEU A 438 -0.82 -47.06 20.49
C LEU A 438 -0.78 -47.46 21.97
N ALA A 439 -1.18 -46.54 22.85
CA ALA A 439 -1.26 -46.81 24.27
C ALA A 439 -2.32 -47.90 24.54
N LYS A 440 -2.04 -48.80 25.50
CA LYS A 440 -2.78 -50.06 25.68
C LYS A 440 -3.99 -49.99 26.61
N ALA A 441 -4.14 -48.92 27.38
CA ALA A 441 -5.28 -48.78 28.27
C ALA A 441 -6.42 -48.11 27.53
N LYS A 442 -7.65 -48.45 27.90
CA LYS A 442 -8.85 -47.91 27.29
C LYS A 442 -8.99 -46.43 27.62
N TYR A 443 -8.99 -45.55 26.61
CA TYR A 443 -9.15 -44.10 26.80
C TYR A 443 -10.61 -43.70 26.62
N LEU A 444 -11.25 -43.27 27.71
CA LEU A 444 -12.62 -42.75 27.72
C LEU A 444 -12.63 -41.28 28.11
N GLN A 445 -13.28 -40.44 27.30
CA GLN A 445 -13.40 -39.01 27.57
C GLN A 445 -14.74 -38.68 28.23
N GLY A 446 -14.70 -38.25 29.49
CA GLY A 446 -15.90 -37.95 30.28
C GLY A 446 -16.86 -39.15 30.35
N ASP A 447 -18.14 -38.93 30.05
CA ASP A 447 -19.16 -39.99 30.04
C ASP A 447 -19.17 -40.84 28.74
N ARG A 448 -18.25 -40.60 27.78
CA ARG A 448 -18.17 -41.40 26.55
C ARG A 448 -17.81 -42.86 26.89
N LYS A 449 -18.45 -43.80 26.20
CA LYS A 449 -18.21 -45.26 26.36
C LYS A 449 -17.30 -45.85 25.27
N THR A 450 -17.06 -45.07 24.23
CA THR A 450 -16.20 -45.39 23.09
C THR A 450 -14.74 -45.18 23.49
N ASP A 451 -13.90 -46.15 23.17
CA ASP A 451 -12.47 -46.06 23.41
C ASP A 451 -11.81 -45.23 22.30
N GLU A 452 -11.15 -44.13 22.65
CA GLU A 452 -10.49 -43.24 21.68
C GLU A 452 -9.26 -43.92 21.03
N GLN A 453 -8.71 -44.98 21.65
CA GLN A 453 -7.61 -45.77 21.07
C GLN A 453 -8.02 -46.57 19.83
N GLU A 454 -9.32 -46.80 19.63
CA GLU A 454 -9.87 -47.53 18.49
C GLU A 454 -9.91 -46.71 17.19
N PHE A 455 -9.38 -45.47 17.21
CA PHE A 455 -9.49 -44.50 16.11
C PHE A 455 -8.17 -44.18 15.39
N GLY A 456 -7.13 -44.99 15.59
CA GLY A 456 -5.88 -44.89 14.82
C GLY A 456 -5.09 -46.20 14.75
N ARG A 457 -4.37 -46.41 13.64
CA ARG A 457 -3.46 -47.55 13.44
C ARG A 457 -2.04 -47.06 13.13
N ILE A 458 -1.04 -47.66 13.78
CA ILE A 458 0.36 -47.54 13.36
C ILE A 458 0.62 -48.59 12.26
N LEU A 459 1.22 -48.16 11.15
CA LEU A 459 1.52 -49.00 10.00
C LEU A 459 2.66 -49.99 10.27
N SER A 460 2.91 -50.91 9.33
CA SER A 460 3.95 -51.95 9.45
C SER A 460 5.38 -51.42 9.51
N ASP A 461 5.60 -50.13 9.22
CA ASP A 461 6.90 -49.47 9.39
C ASP A 461 7.24 -49.14 10.86
N GLY A 462 6.23 -49.16 11.75
CA GLY A 462 6.37 -48.92 13.19
C GLY A 462 6.43 -47.45 13.61
N TYR A 463 6.20 -46.49 12.71
CA TYR A 463 6.26 -45.05 13.01
C TYR A 463 5.25 -44.17 12.25
N THR A 464 4.59 -44.67 11.21
CA THR A 464 3.51 -43.93 10.55
C THR A 464 2.19 -44.23 11.23
N LEU A 465 1.51 -43.21 11.75
CA LEU A 465 0.15 -43.28 12.26
C LEU A 465 -0.84 -42.86 11.17
N LYS A 466 -1.95 -43.59 11.01
CA LYS A 466 -3.09 -43.16 10.19
C LYS A 466 -4.41 -43.28 10.94
N SER A 467 -5.44 -42.59 10.44
CA SER A 467 -6.81 -42.76 10.93
C SER A 467 -7.40 -44.08 10.43
N GLU A 468 -7.90 -44.90 11.35
CA GLU A 468 -8.59 -46.17 11.08
C GLU A 468 -9.56 -46.41 12.23
N VAL A 469 -10.60 -47.25 12.06
CA VAL A 469 -11.63 -47.43 13.10
C VAL A 469 -11.92 -48.90 13.37
N TYR A 470 -11.73 -49.32 14.62
CA TYR A 470 -11.83 -50.71 15.07
C TYR A 470 -11.03 -51.66 14.15
N ASP A 471 -11.49 -52.90 13.99
CA ASP A 471 -10.91 -53.91 13.08
C ASP A 471 -11.30 -53.73 11.60
N VAL A 472 -11.59 -52.50 11.13
CA VAL A 472 -11.89 -52.28 9.70
C VAL A 472 -10.60 -52.30 8.89
N GLU A 473 -10.38 -53.37 8.12
CA GLU A 473 -9.24 -53.50 7.20
C GLU A 473 -9.30 -52.46 6.06
N LEU A 474 -8.76 -51.26 6.33
CA LEU A 474 -8.48 -50.23 5.33
C LEU A 474 -7.04 -50.40 4.83
N GLY A 475 -6.84 -50.27 3.51
CA GLY A 475 -5.51 -50.24 2.91
C GLY A 475 -4.64 -49.14 3.51
N ASP A 476 -3.31 -49.22 3.38
CA ASP A 476 -2.41 -48.26 4.06
C ASP A 476 -2.56 -46.81 3.55
N ASN A 477 -3.17 -46.61 2.38
CA ASN A 477 -3.54 -45.30 1.81
C ASN A 477 -5.06 -44.98 1.96
N GLU A 478 -5.79 -45.71 2.79
CA GLU A 478 -7.22 -45.53 3.05
C GLU A 478 -7.45 -45.14 4.53
N TYR A 479 -8.38 -44.22 4.74
CA TYR A 479 -8.52 -43.47 5.99
C TYR A 479 -9.97 -43.43 6.48
N SER A 480 -10.16 -43.30 7.79
CA SER A 480 -11.49 -43.39 8.40
C SER A 480 -12.03 -42.04 8.88
N LYS A 481 -13.05 -41.52 8.18
CA LYS A 481 -13.75 -40.28 8.56
C LYS A 481 -14.36 -40.32 9.96
N THR A 482 -14.74 -41.51 10.44
CA THR A 482 -15.27 -41.68 11.81
C THR A 482 -14.23 -41.44 12.91
N SER A 483 -12.95 -41.26 12.55
CA SER A 483 -11.91 -40.79 13.45
C SER A 483 -11.88 -39.28 13.66
N ILE A 484 -12.55 -38.46 12.84
CA ILE A 484 -12.56 -36.99 13.03
C ILE A 484 -13.11 -36.64 14.42
N GLY A 485 -12.41 -35.76 15.14
CA GLY A 485 -12.69 -35.39 16.53
C GLY A 485 -12.34 -36.45 17.57
N ARG A 486 -11.56 -37.48 17.21
CA ARG A 486 -11.08 -38.55 18.10
C ARG A 486 -9.65 -38.35 18.48
N GLU A 487 -9.32 -38.75 19.71
CA GLU A 487 -8.07 -38.33 20.35
C GLU A 487 -7.17 -39.50 20.81
N PRO A 488 -6.64 -40.33 19.90
CA PRO A 488 -5.80 -41.46 20.26
C PRO A 488 -4.45 -41.01 20.86
N ILE A 489 -4.02 -41.75 21.90
CA ILE A 489 -2.77 -41.55 22.61
C ILE A 489 -1.72 -42.55 22.11
N ILE A 490 -0.57 -42.03 21.68
CA ILE A 490 0.58 -42.78 21.21
C ILE A 490 1.63 -42.83 22.31
N ARG A 491 2.14 -44.03 22.63
CA ARG A 491 3.33 -44.21 23.47
C ARG A 491 4.58 -44.13 22.59
N ALA A 492 5.49 -43.22 22.94
CA ALA A 492 6.81 -43.07 22.35
C ALA A 492 7.88 -43.55 23.34
N GLU A 493 8.79 -44.40 22.88
CA GLU A 493 9.86 -44.99 23.69
C GLU A 493 11.22 -44.66 23.06
N LEU A 494 12.18 -44.18 23.86
CA LEU A 494 13.57 -44.00 23.47
C LEU A 494 14.37 -45.25 23.86
N TRP A 495 15.11 -45.82 22.91
CA TRP A 495 15.88 -47.06 23.08
C TRP A 495 17.33 -46.88 22.65
N ASP A 496 18.24 -47.49 23.42
CA ASP A 496 19.57 -47.88 22.94
C ASP A 496 19.38 -49.15 22.09
N LYS A 497 19.52 -48.99 20.77
CA LYS A 497 19.39 -50.07 19.79
C LYS A 497 20.49 -51.11 19.93
N ASN A 498 21.71 -50.66 20.24
CA ASN A 498 22.92 -51.47 20.20
C ASN A 498 22.97 -52.43 21.39
N ASN A 499 22.55 -51.99 22.57
CA ASN A 499 22.45 -52.82 23.77
C ASN A 499 21.04 -53.40 24.00
N GLY A 500 20.02 -52.94 23.26
CA GLY A 500 18.64 -53.42 23.38
C GLY A 500 17.95 -53.00 24.68
N ASN A 501 18.28 -51.82 25.21
CA ASN A 501 17.72 -51.29 26.46
C ASN A 501 16.83 -50.08 26.21
N MET A 502 15.75 -49.95 26.99
CA MET A 502 14.90 -48.76 26.99
C MET A 502 15.53 -47.67 27.88
N ILE A 503 15.51 -46.43 27.41
CA ILE A 503 16.02 -45.23 28.11
C ILE A 503 14.87 -44.41 28.71
N ALA A 504 13.79 -44.21 27.95
CA ALA A 504 12.65 -43.41 28.40
C ALA A 504 11.34 -43.81 27.70
N VAL A 505 10.22 -43.44 28.33
CA VAL A 505 8.85 -43.59 27.80
C VAL A 505 8.09 -42.29 28.04
N ARG A 506 7.32 -41.86 27.03
CA ARG A 506 6.35 -40.75 27.07
C ARG A 506 5.14 -41.01 26.20
N TYR A 507 4.15 -40.13 26.27
CA TYR A 507 2.91 -40.23 25.53
C TYR A 507 2.58 -38.93 24.79
N ILE A 508 2.09 -39.08 23.55
CA ILE A 508 1.72 -38.00 22.63
C ILE A 508 0.23 -38.14 22.34
N LYS A 509 -0.56 -37.10 22.57
CA LYS A 509 -2.00 -37.08 22.26
C LYS A 509 -2.24 -36.47 20.88
N ILE A 510 -2.80 -37.25 19.97
CA ILE A 510 -3.19 -36.82 18.63
C ILE A 510 -4.68 -36.49 18.65
N CYS A 511 -5.15 -35.55 17.83
CA CYS A 511 -6.56 -35.31 17.54
C CYS A 511 -6.75 -35.28 16.02
N TRP A 512 -7.63 -36.11 15.47
CA TRP A 512 -7.87 -36.13 14.02
C TRP A 512 -8.83 -35.01 13.60
N THR A 513 -8.46 -34.24 12.58
CA THR A 513 -9.26 -33.14 12.00
C THR A 513 -9.79 -33.52 10.61
N GLY A 514 -10.79 -32.78 10.12
CA GLY A 514 -11.49 -33.07 8.86
C GLY A 514 -10.90 -32.42 7.60
N GLU A 515 -9.79 -31.67 7.74
CA GLU A 515 -9.47 -30.51 6.92
C GLU A 515 -9.67 -30.64 5.40
N LYS A 516 -10.74 -29.98 4.93
CA LYS A 516 -10.70 -29.14 3.71
C LYS A 516 -11.53 -27.89 3.93
N ASP A 517 -10.84 -26.78 4.17
CA ASP A 517 -11.34 -25.40 4.04
C ASP A 517 -12.27 -25.28 2.81
N GLN A 518 -13.57 -25.12 3.02
CA GLN A 518 -14.52 -25.12 1.91
C GLN A 518 -14.73 -23.70 1.40
N THR A 519 -14.08 -23.37 0.28
CA THR A 519 -14.42 -22.17 -0.48
C THR A 519 -15.57 -22.47 -1.43
N ILE A 520 -16.75 -21.91 -1.15
CA ILE A 520 -17.91 -22.00 -2.05
C ILE A 520 -17.90 -20.83 -3.04
N ALA A 521 -18.62 -21.01 -4.16
CA ALA A 521 -18.61 -20.03 -5.25
C ALA A 521 -19.07 -18.64 -4.79
N ALA A 522 -18.41 -17.61 -5.32
CA ALA A 522 -18.76 -16.23 -5.04
C ALA A 522 -20.18 -15.90 -5.51
N ILE A 523 -20.91 -15.10 -4.73
CA ILE A 523 -22.26 -14.67 -5.08
C ILE A 523 -22.20 -13.22 -5.55
N THR A 524 -22.57 -13.00 -6.81
CA THR A 524 -22.72 -11.65 -7.37
C THR A 524 -24.19 -11.26 -7.34
N PHE A 525 -24.50 -10.15 -6.67
CA PHE A 525 -25.83 -9.55 -6.72
C PHE A 525 -26.03 -8.72 -8.00
N PRO A 526 -27.29 -8.56 -8.49
CA PRO A 526 -27.58 -7.65 -9.59
C PRO A 526 -27.14 -6.22 -9.28
N ASN A 527 -26.71 -5.45 -10.29
CA ASN A 527 -26.36 -4.04 -10.09
C ASN A 527 -27.55 -3.24 -9.52
N ASP A 528 -27.25 -2.28 -8.66
CA ASP A 528 -28.18 -1.59 -7.77
C ASP A 528 -27.77 -0.10 -7.70
N THR A 529 -28.69 0.78 -7.38
CA THR A 529 -28.43 2.22 -7.31
C THR A 529 -28.19 2.64 -5.86
N VAL A 530 -27.12 3.38 -5.53
CA VAL A 530 -27.03 4.11 -4.25
C VAL A 530 -28.27 4.99 -4.08
N THR A 531 -29.14 4.64 -3.13
CA THR A 531 -30.32 5.40 -2.72
C THR A 531 -29.99 6.33 -1.54
N CYS A 532 -30.99 7.02 -1.01
CA CYS A 532 -30.90 7.74 0.26
C CYS A 532 -31.08 6.83 1.50
N HIS A 533 -31.23 5.52 1.29
CA HIS A 533 -31.42 4.50 2.32
C HIS A 533 -30.25 3.52 2.30
N ASP A 534 -30.28 2.56 3.19
CA ASP A 534 -29.19 1.60 3.33
C ASP A 534 -29.10 0.70 2.09
N MET A 535 -27.88 0.52 1.62
CA MET A 535 -27.62 -0.31 0.46
C MET A 535 -27.54 -1.75 0.93
N PHE A 536 -28.57 -2.53 0.62
CA PHE A 536 -28.69 -3.92 1.06
C PHE A 536 -29.13 -4.85 -0.07
N GLN A 537 -28.81 -6.13 0.10
CA GLN A 537 -29.46 -7.24 -0.61
C GLN A 537 -29.66 -8.42 0.35
N GLN A 538 -30.69 -9.22 0.11
CA GLN A 538 -30.94 -10.46 0.82
C GLN A 538 -30.89 -11.65 -0.14
N LEU A 539 -30.26 -12.75 0.27
CA LEU A 539 -30.50 -14.07 -0.31
C LEU A 539 -31.68 -14.69 0.40
N PHE A 540 -32.80 -14.77 -0.30
CA PHE A 540 -34.00 -15.41 0.24
C PHE A 540 -33.80 -16.93 0.33
N SER A 541 -34.64 -17.57 1.15
CA SER A 541 -34.76 -19.02 1.32
C SER A 541 -34.46 -19.89 0.09
N LYS A 542 -34.98 -19.53 -1.09
CA LYS A 542 -34.69 -20.24 -2.34
C LYS A 542 -33.21 -20.16 -2.74
N GLU A 543 -32.65 -18.96 -2.77
CA GLU A 543 -31.26 -18.73 -3.17
C GLU A 543 -30.27 -19.29 -2.16
N MET A 544 -30.62 -19.28 -0.87
CA MET A 544 -29.84 -19.97 0.17
C MET A 544 -29.71 -21.48 -0.11
N ASN A 545 -30.77 -22.12 -0.60
CA ASN A 545 -30.71 -23.52 -1.03
C ASN A 545 -29.84 -23.69 -2.29
N GLU A 546 -30.04 -22.86 -3.32
CA GLU A 546 -29.36 -22.99 -4.61
C GLU A 546 -27.86 -22.61 -4.58
N LYS A 547 -27.49 -21.57 -3.82
CA LYS A 547 -26.14 -20.96 -3.85
C LYS A 547 -25.28 -21.31 -2.63
N ILE A 548 -25.87 -21.69 -1.50
CA ILE A 548 -25.12 -22.06 -0.27
C ILE A 548 -25.31 -23.55 0.05
N TYR A 549 -26.48 -23.99 0.53
CA TYR A 549 -26.65 -25.36 1.04
C TYR A 549 -26.34 -26.44 -0.02
N HIS A 550 -26.69 -26.19 -1.29
CA HIS A 550 -26.34 -27.10 -2.38
C HIS A 550 -24.84 -27.15 -2.69
N MET A 551 -24.13 -26.03 -2.52
CA MET A 551 -22.73 -25.87 -2.88
C MET A 551 -21.77 -26.42 -1.82
N VAL A 552 -22.10 -26.24 -0.54
CA VAL A 552 -21.35 -26.83 0.59
C VAL A 552 -21.40 -28.36 0.47
N LYS A 553 -20.23 -29.01 0.47
CA LYS A 553 -20.12 -30.46 0.30
C LYS A 553 -19.85 -31.13 1.64
N PHE A 554 -20.65 -32.14 1.93
CA PHE A 554 -20.58 -32.94 3.14
C PHE A 554 -20.53 -34.43 2.78
N ASP A 555 -20.09 -35.28 3.70
CA ASP A 555 -20.13 -36.75 3.64
C ASP A 555 -20.19 -37.39 2.24
N GLY A 556 -19.02 -37.48 1.60
CA GLY A 556 -18.88 -38.14 0.29
C GLY A 556 -19.25 -37.26 -0.92
N GLY A 557 -19.33 -35.94 -0.74
CA GLY A 557 -19.61 -34.98 -1.81
C GLY A 557 -21.09 -34.67 -2.00
N GLN A 558 -21.93 -35.07 -1.04
CA GLN A 558 -23.34 -34.71 -1.00
C GLN A 558 -23.53 -33.24 -0.61
N SER A 559 -24.65 -32.64 -0.98
CA SER A 559 -25.01 -31.30 -0.51
C SER A 559 -25.47 -31.35 0.95
N MET A 560 -25.09 -30.33 1.73
CA MET A 560 -25.50 -30.23 3.13
C MET A 560 -27.00 -29.92 3.26
N SER A 561 -27.69 -30.51 4.23
CA SER A 561 -29.06 -30.06 4.53
C SER A 561 -29.03 -28.77 5.34
N LYS A 562 -30.03 -27.92 5.10
CA LYS A 562 -30.28 -26.66 5.82
C LYS A 562 -30.23 -26.81 7.36
N THR A 563 -30.85 -27.86 7.92
CA THR A 563 -30.84 -28.10 9.37
C THR A 563 -29.46 -28.45 9.89
N GLN A 564 -28.64 -29.19 9.13
CA GLN A 564 -27.25 -29.45 9.48
C GLN A 564 -26.44 -28.16 9.44
N PHE A 565 -26.56 -27.37 8.36
CA PHE A 565 -25.84 -26.11 8.19
C PHE A 565 -26.05 -25.17 9.37
N HIS A 566 -27.30 -24.85 9.73
CA HIS A 566 -27.63 -23.97 10.86
C HIS A 566 -27.41 -24.59 12.25
N SER A 567 -27.13 -25.89 12.34
CA SER A 567 -26.71 -26.52 13.60
C SER A 567 -25.20 -26.43 13.85
N ILE A 568 -24.42 -26.37 12.76
CA ILE A 568 -22.95 -26.30 12.75
C ILE A 568 -22.51 -24.83 12.74
N TYR A 569 -22.92 -24.09 11.71
CA TYR A 569 -22.51 -22.71 11.43
C TYR A 569 -23.49 -21.73 12.08
N LYS A 570 -23.22 -21.38 13.34
CA LYS A 570 -24.05 -20.43 14.09
C LYS A 570 -23.51 -19.01 14.04
N ASP A 571 -22.20 -18.87 13.89
CA ASP A 571 -21.50 -17.60 13.91
C ASP A 571 -20.96 -17.27 12.51
N ILE A 572 -20.91 -15.98 12.18
CA ILE A 572 -20.30 -15.46 10.95
C ILE A 572 -19.23 -14.43 11.32
N GLU A 573 -18.12 -14.46 10.60
CA GLU A 573 -17.00 -13.53 10.68
C GLU A 573 -16.84 -12.81 9.32
N ILE A 574 -16.70 -11.48 9.34
CA ILE A 574 -16.34 -10.67 8.16
C ILE A 574 -14.81 -10.61 8.10
N LEU A 575 -14.20 -11.18 7.07
CA LEU A 575 -12.74 -11.25 6.92
C LEU A 575 -12.16 -10.00 6.24
N GLU A 576 -12.87 -9.50 5.22
CA GLU A 576 -12.40 -8.38 4.42
C GLU A 576 -13.54 -7.67 3.69
N LEU A 577 -13.50 -6.33 3.68
CA LEU A 577 -14.21 -5.51 2.70
C LEU A 577 -13.19 -4.97 1.69
N ARG A 578 -13.45 -5.17 0.40
CA ARG A 578 -12.70 -4.52 -0.69
C ARG A 578 -13.57 -3.51 -1.43
N LYS A 579 -12.95 -2.42 -1.86
CA LYS A 579 -13.45 -1.46 -2.85
C LYS A 579 -12.55 -1.52 -4.07
N ASP A 580 -13.10 -1.80 -5.25
CA ASP A 580 -12.37 -1.83 -6.53
C ASP A 580 -11.10 -2.71 -6.48
N GLY A 581 -11.22 -3.87 -5.82
CA GLY A 581 -10.11 -4.81 -5.60
C GLY A 581 -9.10 -4.41 -4.51
N LYS A 582 -9.31 -3.29 -3.78
CA LYS A 582 -8.44 -2.82 -2.70
C LYS A 582 -9.09 -2.98 -1.33
N LYS A 583 -8.35 -3.58 -0.39
CA LYS A 583 -8.77 -3.75 1.01
C LYS A 583 -9.09 -2.41 1.68
N ILE A 584 -10.22 -2.39 2.38
CA ILE A 584 -10.62 -1.35 3.34
C ILE A 584 -10.26 -1.84 4.75
N ASP A 585 -9.86 -0.92 5.62
CA ASP A 585 -9.61 -1.22 7.03
C ASP A 585 -10.94 -1.32 7.79
N LEU A 586 -11.37 -2.56 8.08
CA LEU A 586 -12.61 -2.84 8.81
C LEU A 586 -12.63 -2.21 10.21
N SER A 587 -11.47 -1.96 10.84
CA SER A 587 -11.42 -1.30 12.16
C SER A 587 -11.91 0.16 12.14
N THR A 588 -12.10 0.74 10.95
CA THR A 588 -12.69 2.07 10.76
C THR A 588 -14.22 2.07 10.64
N LEU A 589 -14.86 0.89 10.65
CA LEU A 589 -16.31 0.72 10.47
C LEU A 589 -16.96 0.06 11.71
N ALA A 590 -18.15 0.53 12.07
CA ALA A 590 -18.99 -0.12 13.07
C ALA A 590 -19.73 -1.35 12.48
N GLU A 591 -19.03 -2.48 12.31
CA GLU A 591 -19.61 -3.69 11.73
C GLU A 591 -20.46 -4.54 12.71
N SER A 592 -21.28 -5.44 12.16
CA SER A 592 -22.04 -6.45 12.91
C SER A 592 -22.37 -7.68 12.08
N THR A 593 -22.47 -8.84 12.74
CA THR A 593 -23.03 -10.06 12.16
C THR A 593 -24.36 -10.50 12.80
N ASP A 594 -24.87 -9.72 13.76
CA ASP A 594 -26.19 -9.90 14.39
C ASP A 594 -27.29 -9.17 13.61
N ALA A 595 -27.64 -9.72 12.45
CA ALA A 595 -28.72 -9.18 11.61
C ALA A 595 -30.11 -9.24 12.27
N LEU A 596 -30.31 -10.00 13.35
CA LEU A 596 -31.59 -10.04 14.06
C LEU A 596 -31.85 -8.76 14.87
N ASN A 597 -30.79 -8.15 15.43
CA ASN A 597 -30.90 -6.96 16.26
C ASN A 597 -30.45 -5.67 15.56
N ASP A 598 -29.57 -5.76 14.56
CA ASP A 598 -28.98 -4.59 13.88
C ASP A 598 -29.56 -4.30 12.48
N TRP A 599 -30.56 -5.05 12.01
CA TRP A 599 -31.22 -4.84 10.72
C TRP A 599 -32.74 -4.91 10.81
N GLU A 600 -33.42 -4.00 10.12
CA GLU A 600 -34.89 -3.90 10.02
C GLU A 600 -35.33 -4.14 8.57
N GLU A 601 -36.25 -5.09 8.35
CA GLU A 601 -36.68 -5.55 7.01
C GLU A 601 -37.80 -4.70 6.37
N GLY A 602 -38.17 -3.56 6.96
CA GLY A 602 -39.36 -2.82 6.54
C GLY A 602 -40.66 -3.62 6.72
N ALA A 603 -41.71 -3.25 5.98
CA ALA A 603 -43.00 -3.95 6.03
C ALA A 603 -43.09 -5.08 4.97
N ASN A 604 -42.35 -4.97 3.87
CA ASN A 604 -42.28 -5.94 2.78
C ASN A 604 -41.03 -6.82 2.88
N LYS A 605 -41.13 -7.89 3.66
CA LYS A 605 -40.01 -8.79 3.98
C LYS A 605 -39.49 -9.66 2.81
N VAL A 606 -39.99 -9.44 1.60
CA VAL A 606 -39.59 -10.15 0.37
C VAL A 606 -39.09 -9.22 -0.74
N GLY A 607 -38.87 -7.92 -0.45
CA GLY A 607 -38.20 -7.00 -1.37
C GLY A 607 -38.38 -5.52 -0.99
N LYS A 608 -37.48 -4.68 -1.50
CA LYS A 608 -37.38 -3.25 -1.15
C LYS A 608 -38.74 -2.53 -1.08
N ASP A 609 -39.22 -2.20 0.12
CA ASP A 609 -40.26 -1.17 0.33
C ASP A 609 -39.69 0.13 0.90
N GLY A 610 -38.44 0.11 1.35
CA GLY A 610 -37.69 1.25 1.84
C GLY A 610 -37.99 1.62 3.30
N GLY A 611 -38.75 0.79 4.00
CA GLY A 611 -38.74 0.74 5.47
C GLY A 611 -37.51 0.03 6.02
N GLU A 612 -36.54 -0.35 5.19
CA GLU A 612 -35.35 -1.06 5.63
C GLU A 612 -34.24 -0.13 6.14
N LEU A 613 -33.68 -0.46 7.30
CA LEU A 613 -32.56 0.27 7.89
C LEU A 613 -31.68 -0.58 8.81
N ILE A 614 -30.43 -0.14 8.93
CA ILE A 614 -29.44 -0.58 9.89
C ILE A 614 -29.66 0.18 11.20
N ASN A 615 -29.80 -0.58 12.28
CA ASN A 615 -30.04 -0.06 13.62
C ASN A 615 -28.73 0.02 14.44
N ASN A 616 -28.85 0.50 15.69
CA ASN A 616 -27.79 0.50 16.71
C ASN A 616 -26.46 1.19 16.30
N ASN A 617 -26.54 2.18 15.40
CA ASN A 617 -25.39 2.93 14.85
C ASN A 617 -24.34 2.06 14.13
N LYS A 618 -24.75 0.93 13.53
CA LYS A 618 -23.87 0.12 12.68
C LYS A 618 -23.67 0.78 11.30
N GLU A 619 -22.56 0.41 10.66
CA GLU A 619 -22.13 0.92 9.35
C GLU A 619 -22.10 -0.17 8.27
N LEU A 620 -21.92 -1.43 8.68
CA LEU A 620 -21.97 -2.64 7.86
C LEU A 620 -22.64 -3.75 8.69
N VAL A 621 -23.63 -4.44 8.12
CA VAL A 621 -24.27 -5.62 8.71
C VAL A 621 -24.15 -6.79 7.73
N PHE A 622 -23.76 -7.97 8.22
CA PHE A 622 -23.75 -9.21 7.43
C PHE A 622 -24.15 -10.40 8.30
N GLY A 623 -25.37 -10.94 8.14
CA GLY A 623 -25.85 -11.96 9.08
C GLY A 623 -27.02 -12.80 8.59
N PHE A 624 -27.28 -13.90 9.31
CA PHE A 624 -28.48 -14.71 9.13
C PHE A 624 -29.69 -14.01 9.74
N LEU A 625 -30.82 -14.11 9.04
CA LEU A 625 -32.10 -13.55 9.46
C LEU A 625 -33.17 -14.63 9.30
N GLN A 626 -34.04 -14.80 10.30
CA GLN A 626 -35.09 -15.81 10.22
C GLN A 626 -36.14 -15.39 9.18
N ASP A 627 -36.49 -16.29 8.27
CA ASP A 627 -37.51 -16.04 7.26
C ASP A 627 -38.87 -15.84 7.95
N ALA A 628 -39.56 -14.76 7.58
CA ALA A 628 -40.79 -14.34 8.24
C ALA A 628 -42.06 -15.02 7.72
N GLU A 629 -42.00 -15.68 6.55
CA GLU A 629 -43.10 -16.51 6.06
C GLU A 629 -42.99 -17.96 6.57
N ASP A 630 -41.78 -18.45 6.85
CA ASP A 630 -41.56 -19.77 7.45
C ASP A 630 -40.39 -19.77 8.46
N ASN A 631 -40.72 -19.90 9.74
CA ASN A 631 -39.78 -19.87 10.86
C ASN A 631 -38.74 -21.00 10.86
N THR A 632 -38.85 -22.00 9.98
CA THR A 632 -37.80 -23.00 9.79
C THR A 632 -36.70 -22.50 8.86
N TYR A 633 -36.92 -21.42 8.09
CA TYR A 633 -35.99 -20.89 7.09
C TYR A 633 -35.21 -19.65 7.56
N PHE A 634 -34.15 -19.37 6.80
CA PHE A 634 -33.21 -18.29 7.04
C PHE A 634 -32.86 -17.64 5.71
N ASN A 635 -32.92 -16.31 5.71
CA ASN A 635 -32.31 -15.44 4.70
C ASN A 635 -30.88 -15.10 5.14
N LEU A 636 -30.05 -14.69 4.19
CA LEU A 636 -28.76 -14.05 4.47
C LEU A 636 -28.82 -12.61 3.97
N VAL A 637 -28.68 -11.65 4.88
CA VAL A 637 -28.68 -10.21 4.55
C VAL A 637 -27.27 -9.66 4.64
N TRP A 638 -26.94 -8.76 3.72
CA TRP A 638 -25.89 -7.78 3.93
C TRP A 638 -26.45 -6.38 3.68
N ALA A 639 -25.99 -5.41 4.46
CA ALA A 639 -26.38 -4.00 4.35
C ALA A 639 -25.21 -3.07 4.69
N MET A 640 -25.11 -1.93 4.02
CA MET A 640 -24.21 -0.83 4.38
C MET A 640 -24.96 0.50 4.43
N ASN A 641 -24.66 1.32 5.44
CA ASN A 641 -25.37 2.59 5.65
C ASN A 641 -24.96 3.66 4.61
N PRO A 642 -25.73 4.74 4.40
CA PRO A 642 -25.61 5.54 3.19
C PRO A 642 -24.38 6.45 3.26
N LYS A 643 -23.98 6.83 4.48
CA LYS A 643 -22.74 7.55 4.79
C LYS A 643 -21.51 6.71 4.45
N THR A 644 -21.50 5.43 4.86
CA THR A 644 -20.40 4.49 4.55
C THR A 644 -20.32 4.23 3.05
N VAL A 645 -21.45 3.95 2.40
CA VAL A 645 -21.54 3.77 0.94
C VAL A 645 -21.05 5.01 0.21
N GLY A 646 -21.50 6.21 0.58
CA GLY A 646 -21.07 7.46 -0.06
C GLY A 646 -19.60 7.76 0.15
N THR A 647 -19.08 7.59 1.38
CA THR A 647 -17.67 7.82 1.69
C THR A 647 -16.76 6.86 0.93
N LEU A 648 -17.12 5.57 0.90
CA LEU A 648 -16.32 4.56 0.23
C LEU A 648 -16.48 4.60 -1.29
N ALA A 649 -17.68 4.78 -1.85
CA ALA A 649 -17.89 4.73 -3.31
C ALA A 649 -17.29 5.92 -4.06
N TYR A 650 -17.04 7.06 -3.40
CA TYR A 650 -16.48 8.22 -4.08
C TYR A 650 -15.07 7.96 -4.63
N ASN A 651 -14.84 8.37 -5.87
CA ASN A 651 -13.55 8.40 -6.53
C ASN A 651 -13.18 9.86 -6.84
N ALA A 652 -12.36 10.44 -5.96
CA ALA A 652 -11.93 11.83 -6.04
C ALA A 652 -11.16 12.18 -7.33
N ALA A 653 -10.53 11.20 -7.99
CA ALA A 653 -9.72 11.44 -9.19
C ALA A 653 -10.57 11.71 -10.44
N ASN A 654 -11.78 11.15 -10.51
CA ASN A 654 -12.70 11.34 -11.64
C ASN A 654 -14.04 12.00 -11.25
N LYS A 655 -14.18 12.43 -9.97
CA LYS A 655 -15.41 12.97 -9.38
C LYS A 655 -16.64 12.06 -9.54
N THR A 656 -16.47 10.74 -9.69
CA THR A 656 -17.59 9.78 -9.82
C THR A 656 -17.73 8.91 -8.58
N TYR A 657 -18.88 8.25 -8.46
CA TYR A 657 -19.19 7.28 -7.40
C TYR A 657 -19.38 5.88 -8.00
N ALA A 658 -18.45 5.49 -8.88
CA ALA A 658 -18.48 4.20 -9.59
C ALA A 658 -17.48 3.23 -8.96
N SER A 659 -17.98 2.36 -8.08
CA SER A 659 -17.19 1.30 -7.45
C SER A 659 -17.93 -0.04 -7.37
N THR A 660 -17.15 -1.10 -7.36
CA THR A 660 -17.56 -2.46 -6.97
C THR A 660 -17.05 -2.74 -5.56
N PHE A 661 -17.87 -3.35 -4.72
CA PHE A 661 -17.42 -3.85 -3.42
C PHE A 661 -17.41 -5.38 -3.39
N GLU A 662 -16.54 -5.94 -2.57
CA GLU A 662 -16.50 -7.38 -2.30
C GLU A 662 -16.40 -7.56 -0.79
N ILE A 663 -17.20 -8.46 -0.23
CA ILE A 663 -17.15 -8.82 1.19
C ILE A 663 -16.74 -10.29 1.25
N ASP A 664 -15.56 -10.58 1.80
CA ASP A 664 -15.16 -11.95 2.12
C ASP A 664 -15.67 -12.29 3.52
N VAL A 665 -16.43 -13.37 3.61
CA VAL A 665 -17.07 -13.83 4.84
C VAL A 665 -16.72 -15.28 5.12
N LYS A 666 -16.85 -15.63 6.40
CA LYS A 666 -16.51 -16.95 6.93
C LYS A 666 -17.63 -17.42 7.85
N TYR A 667 -18.23 -18.55 7.52
CA TYR A 667 -19.19 -19.25 8.37
C TYR A 667 -18.41 -20.16 9.31
N VAL A 668 -18.59 -20.00 10.63
CA VAL A 668 -17.70 -20.60 11.64
C VAL A 668 -18.31 -21.88 12.23
N ASP A 669 -17.58 -23.00 12.17
CA ASP A 669 -17.93 -24.22 12.92
C ASP A 669 -17.39 -24.12 14.35
N GLY A 670 -18.25 -23.72 15.29
CA GLY A 670 -17.92 -23.63 16.71
C GLY A 670 -17.53 -24.97 17.38
N THR A 671 -17.60 -26.09 16.67
CA THR A 671 -17.10 -27.40 17.13
C THR A 671 -15.75 -27.81 16.52
N GLY A 672 -15.32 -27.16 15.42
CA GLY A 672 -14.08 -27.51 14.71
C GLY A 672 -14.06 -28.93 14.13
N LEU A 673 -15.22 -29.50 13.80
CA LEU A 673 -15.35 -30.88 13.30
C LEU A 673 -15.55 -30.95 11.78
N ASN A 674 -16.02 -29.87 11.17
CA ASN A 674 -16.47 -29.80 9.78
C ASN A 674 -15.77 -28.67 8.98
N ASP A 675 -14.92 -27.92 9.67
CA ASP A 675 -14.15 -26.74 9.23
C ASP A 675 -14.99 -25.55 8.77
N ASP A 676 -14.35 -24.38 8.68
CA ASP A 676 -15.01 -23.13 8.35
C ASP A 676 -15.27 -23.00 6.84
N ILE A 677 -16.38 -22.36 6.45
CA ILE A 677 -16.73 -22.15 5.03
C ILE A 677 -16.43 -20.71 4.65
N LYS A 678 -15.69 -20.51 3.55
CA LYS A 678 -15.32 -19.19 3.03
C LYS A 678 -16.12 -18.85 1.77
N GLN A 679 -16.57 -17.60 1.67
CA GLN A 679 -17.31 -17.10 0.51
C GLN A 679 -17.04 -15.62 0.26
N THR A 680 -16.88 -15.25 -1.01
CA THR A 680 -16.87 -13.85 -1.46
C THR A 680 -18.25 -13.43 -1.93
N ILE A 681 -18.71 -12.28 -1.45
CA ILE A 681 -19.97 -11.64 -1.85
C ILE A 681 -19.63 -10.41 -2.68
N VAL A 682 -19.90 -10.46 -3.98
CA VAL A 682 -19.70 -9.33 -4.89
C VAL A 682 -20.95 -8.45 -4.84
N VAL A 683 -20.77 -7.28 -4.24
CA VAL A 683 -21.78 -6.25 -4.02
C VAL A 683 -22.10 -5.55 -5.34
N PRO A 684 -23.36 -5.11 -5.56
CA PRO A 684 -23.78 -4.43 -6.78
C PRO A 684 -22.87 -3.27 -7.22
N ALA A 685 -22.51 -3.22 -8.50
CA ALA A 685 -21.66 -2.16 -9.04
C ALA A 685 -22.43 -0.86 -9.20
N GLN A 686 -21.92 0.21 -8.56
CA GLN A 686 -22.61 1.50 -8.52
C GLN A 686 -22.46 2.28 -9.82
N LYS A 687 -23.59 2.78 -10.35
CA LYS A 687 -23.63 3.53 -11.61
C LYS A 687 -24.44 4.83 -11.49
N PHE A 688 -24.01 5.80 -12.29
CA PHE A 688 -24.56 7.15 -12.39
C PHE A 688 -24.88 7.42 -13.86
N ALA A 689 -26.03 8.02 -14.13
CA ALA A 689 -26.51 8.24 -15.49
C ALA A 689 -26.98 9.69 -15.65
N TYR A 690 -26.21 10.53 -16.34
CA TYR A 690 -26.74 11.78 -16.86
C TYR A 690 -26.17 12.14 -18.24
N GLN A 691 -27.04 12.73 -19.09
CA GLN A 691 -26.71 13.31 -20.40
C GLN A 691 -27.67 14.48 -20.67
N GLY A 692 -27.15 15.71 -20.76
CA GLY A 692 -27.98 16.91 -20.67
C GLY A 692 -28.37 17.64 -21.96
N THR A 693 -28.94 18.84 -21.74
CA THR A 693 -29.05 20.05 -22.59
C THR A 693 -29.55 21.15 -21.64
N PHE A 694 -29.18 22.45 -21.71
CA PHE A 694 -28.86 23.30 -22.87
C PHE A 694 -27.99 24.53 -22.48
N TRP A 695 -26.96 24.92 -23.25
CA TRP A 695 -26.09 26.11 -22.98
C TRP A 695 -25.94 27.04 -24.20
N LYS A 696 -25.23 28.16 -24.04
CA LYS A 696 -24.91 29.14 -25.11
C LYS A 696 -24.40 28.43 -26.37
N ASN A 697 -25.10 28.64 -27.50
CA ASN A 697 -24.90 27.97 -28.81
C ASN A 697 -25.44 26.52 -28.96
N GLY A 698 -26.24 26.01 -28.02
CA GLY A 698 -26.86 24.67 -28.13
C GLY A 698 -25.88 23.50 -28.01
N LYS A 699 -24.66 23.75 -27.55
CA LYS A 699 -23.74 22.74 -27.05
C LYS A 699 -23.94 22.57 -25.54
N GLY A 700 -23.51 21.43 -25.00
CA GLY A 700 -23.92 20.94 -23.68
C GLY A 700 -23.17 21.49 -22.46
N GLU A 701 -22.30 22.51 -22.59
CA GLU A 701 -21.40 22.96 -21.52
C GLU A 701 -21.11 24.47 -21.56
N GLY A 702 -20.78 25.05 -20.40
CA GLY A 702 -20.23 26.40 -20.23
C GLY A 702 -21.17 27.41 -19.58
N VAL A 703 -21.68 28.36 -20.39
CA VAL A 703 -22.25 29.62 -19.89
C VAL A 703 -23.78 29.70 -20.07
N PHE A 704 -24.51 29.97 -18.99
CA PHE A 704 -25.94 30.28 -18.94
C PHE A 704 -26.13 31.80 -18.81
N ASN A 705 -26.79 32.44 -19.76
CA ASN A 705 -27.04 33.87 -19.69
C ASN A 705 -28.23 34.16 -18.74
N VAL A 706 -28.06 35.10 -17.81
CA VAL A 706 -29.15 35.69 -17.04
C VAL A 706 -29.40 37.08 -17.59
N ASN A 707 -30.60 37.27 -18.14
CA ASN A 707 -31.00 38.46 -18.89
C ASN A 707 -31.93 39.34 -18.05
N PRO A 708 -32.11 40.62 -18.43
CA PRO A 708 -33.33 41.34 -18.07
C PRO A 708 -34.56 40.55 -18.51
N ILE A 709 -35.65 40.70 -17.77
CA ILE A 709 -36.96 40.16 -18.18
C ILE A 709 -37.31 40.72 -19.57
N VAL A 710 -38.01 39.95 -20.39
CA VAL A 710 -38.52 40.47 -21.67
C VAL A 710 -39.59 41.52 -21.37
N TYR A 711 -39.41 42.74 -21.89
CA TYR A 711 -40.45 43.76 -21.85
C TYR A 711 -41.74 43.25 -22.52
N THR A 712 -42.81 43.10 -21.75
CA THR A 712 -44.13 42.65 -22.23
C THR A 712 -45.19 43.73 -22.02
N THR A 713 -45.85 44.14 -23.10
CA THR A 713 -46.95 45.11 -23.00
C THR A 713 -48.26 44.43 -22.59
N ALA A 714 -48.93 44.98 -21.57
CA ALA A 714 -50.33 44.67 -21.32
C ALA A 714 -51.19 45.20 -22.50
N ASN A 715 -51.69 44.26 -23.32
CA ASN A 715 -52.52 44.40 -24.53
C ASN A 715 -51.79 44.58 -25.87
N ASP A 716 -51.93 43.58 -26.73
CA ASP A 716 -51.90 43.69 -28.20
C ASP A 716 -53.10 44.55 -28.70
N GLY A 717 -53.12 45.85 -28.40
CA GLY A 717 -54.17 46.76 -28.88
C GLY A 717 -54.45 48.06 -28.10
N GLY A 718 -53.55 48.52 -27.23
CA GLY A 718 -53.73 49.77 -26.45
C GLY A 718 -52.98 50.98 -27.02
N THR A 719 -53.58 52.18 -26.94
CA THR A 719 -52.89 53.44 -27.25
C THR A 719 -51.81 53.78 -26.22
N GLN A 720 -50.67 54.24 -26.73
CA GLN A 720 -49.51 54.79 -26.04
C GLN A 720 -49.88 55.65 -24.81
N LYS A 721 -49.26 55.38 -23.65
CA LYS A 721 -49.15 56.39 -22.58
C LYS A 721 -48.05 57.37 -22.95
N ASP A 722 -48.32 58.65 -22.70
CA ASP A 722 -47.37 59.77 -22.77
C ASP A 722 -46.25 59.63 -21.69
N PRO A 723 -45.13 60.39 -21.77
CA PRO A 723 -43.81 59.97 -21.30
C PRO A 723 -43.68 59.70 -19.80
N HIS A 724 -42.67 58.89 -19.45
CA HIS A 724 -42.30 58.55 -18.07
C HIS A 724 -42.35 59.73 -17.11
N VAL A 725 -43.09 59.56 -16.01
CA VAL A 725 -42.99 60.44 -14.86
C VAL A 725 -42.15 59.73 -13.80
N TYR A 726 -41.03 60.35 -13.41
CA TYR A 726 -40.14 59.82 -12.38
C TYR A 726 -40.90 59.41 -11.11
N PRO A 727 -40.51 58.30 -10.44
CA PRO A 727 -41.20 57.82 -9.24
C PRO A 727 -41.24 58.89 -8.14
N GLY A 728 -42.41 59.03 -7.50
CA GLY A 728 -42.70 60.08 -6.52
C GLY A 728 -43.89 60.99 -6.86
N THR A 729 -44.52 60.82 -8.02
CA THR A 729 -45.81 61.46 -8.37
C THR A 729 -46.98 60.47 -8.28
N PRO A 730 -48.24 60.92 -8.08
CA PRO A 730 -49.41 60.04 -7.98
C PRO A 730 -49.69 59.14 -9.19
N ASP A 731 -49.15 59.48 -10.36
CA ASP A 731 -49.38 58.78 -11.64
C ASP A 731 -48.14 58.02 -12.16
N GLY A 732 -47.11 57.82 -11.31
CA GLY A 732 -45.86 57.14 -11.70
C GLY A 732 -46.01 55.63 -11.96
N CYS A 733 -45.07 55.05 -12.71
CA CYS A 733 -45.00 53.61 -12.98
C CYS A 733 -44.75 52.79 -11.70
N GLU A 734 -45.24 51.55 -11.66
CA GLU A 734 -45.03 50.61 -10.55
C GLU A 734 -43.70 49.86 -10.72
N LEU A 735 -43.15 49.31 -9.62
CA LEU A 735 -41.84 48.61 -9.63
C LEU A 735 -41.75 47.51 -10.72
N LYS A 736 -42.85 46.81 -11.01
CA LYS A 736 -42.99 45.76 -12.04
C LYS A 736 -42.72 46.26 -13.48
N ASP A 737 -42.80 47.56 -13.71
CA ASP A 737 -42.70 48.19 -15.03
C ASP A 737 -41.22 48.47 -15.42
N TYR A 738 -40.24 48.09 -14.57
CA TYR A 738 -38.81 48.35 -14.74
C TYR A 738 -37.98 47.10 -15.09
N SER A 739 -36.77 47.34 -15.58
CA SER A 739 -35.80 46.28 -15.88
C SER A 739 -35.28 45.56 -14.64
N HIS A 740 -35.88 44.42 -14.30
CA HIS A 740 -35.26 43.45 -13.38
C HIS A 740 -34.44 42.41 -14.15
N ILE A 741 -33.37 41.89 -13.53
CA ILE A 741 -32.53 40.82 -14.10
C ILE A 741 -32.75 39.55 -13.28
N GLU A 742 -33.47 38.59 -13.87
CA GLU A 742 -33.72 37.27 -13.28
C GLU A 742 -33.87 36.20 -14.37
N ALA A 743 -33.60 34.95 -14.02
CA ALA A 743 -33.81 33.82 -14.91
C ALA A 743 -34.13 32.53 -14.16
N HIS A 744 -34.76 31.61 -14.87
CA HIS A 744 -35.13 30.30 -14.36
C HIS A 744 -34.07 29.25 -14.74
N LEU A 745 -33.22 28.86 -13.79
CA LEU A 745 -32.07 27.96 -14.02
C LEU A 745 -32.48 26.58 -14.54
N VAL A 746 -33.65 26.07 -14.15
CA VAL A 746 -34.20 24.79 -14.67
C VAL A 746 -34.51 24.86 -16.17
N ASN A 747 -34.67 26.05 -16.77
CA ASN A 747 -34.75 26.15 -18.25
C ASN A 747 -33.44 25.73 -18.94
N GLY A 748 -32.31 25.74 -18.23
CA GLY A 748 -31.03 25.19 -18.68
C GLY A 748 -30.97 23.66 -18.62
N PHE A 749 -32.02 22.98 -18.15
CA PHE A 749 -32.10 21.54 -18.00
C PHE A 749 -33.31 20.96 -18.74
N VAL A 750 -33.04 20.21 -19.81
CA VAL A 750 -34.08 19.56 -20.64
C VAL A 750 -33.77 18.08 -20.75
N TYR A 751 -34.76 17.23 -20.46
CA TYR A 751 -34.60 15.78 -20.53
C TYR A 751 -34.47 15.32 -21.98
N LYS A 752 -33.30 14.73 -22.30
CA LYS A 752 -32.89 14.44 -23.68
C LYS A 752 -33.90 13.59 -24.48
N PRO A 753 -34.61 12.59 -23.91
CA PRO A 753 -35.65 11.83 -24.62
C PRO A 753 -36.95 12.61 -24.91
N THR A 754 -37.52 13.35 -23.96
CA THR A 754 -38.82 14.02 -24.14
C THR A 754 -38.70 15.41 -24.75
N LYS A 755 -37.55 16.07 -24.60
CA LYS A 755 -37.33 17.50 -24.89
C LYS A 755 -38.15 18.46 -24.00
N GLU A 756 -38.61 17.97 -22.85
CA GLU A 756 -39.35 18.74 -21.86
C GLU A 756 -38.47 19.06 -20.63
N LYS A 757 -38.80 20.15 -19.94
CA LYS A 757 -38.27 20.44 -18.61
C LYS A 757 -38.97 19.55 -17.57
N PRO A 758 -38.33 19.20 -16.44
CA PRO A 758 -39.03 18.54 -15.34
C PRO A 758 -40.19 19.40 -14.81
N ALA A 759 -41.33 18.77 -14.57
CA ALA A 759 -42.53 19.43 -14.04
C ALA A 759 -42.52 19.53 -12.51
N ASN A 760 -41.91 18.57 -11.82
CA ASN A 760 -41.81 18.48 -10.37
C ASN A 760 -40.46 17.88 -9.94
N LEU A 761 -40.13 17.97 -8.65
CA LEU A 761 -38.86 17.47 -8.11
C LEU A 761 -38.70 15.96 -8.32
N ALA A 762 -39.74 15.15 -8.15
CA ALA A 762 -39.66 13.70 -8.39
C ALA A 762 -39.26 13.35 -9.83
N GLN A 763 -39.77 14.10 -10.81
CA GLN A 763 -39.38 13.96 -12.21
C GLN A 763 -37.97 14.52 -12.49
N PHE A 764 -37.55 15.58 -11.80
CA PHE A 764 -36.18 16.10 -11.92
C PHE A 764 -35.15 15.11 -11.39
N ILE A 765 -35.46 14.49 -10.25
CA ILE A 765 -34.74 13.37 -9.63
C ILE A 765 -34.68 12.19 -10.59
N GLN A 766 -35.81 11.76 -11.16
CA GLN A 766 -35.86 10.69 -12.19
C GLN A 766 -34.91 10.96 -13.37
N TYR A 767 -34.72 12.23 -13.75
CA TYR A 767 -33.88 12.63 -14.87
C TYR A 767 -32.39 12.80 -14.52
N ILE A 768 -32.04 12.95 -13.24
CA ILE A 768 -30.66 13.11 -12.75
C ILE A 768 -30.18 11.83 -12.08
N ARG A 769 -30.80 11.50 -10.93
CA ARG A 769 -30.60 10.30 -10.14
C ARG A 769 -31.61 10.26 -9.00
N GLU A 770 -31.83 9.03 -8.60
CA GLU A 770 -32.71 8.45 -7.60
C GLU A 770 -32.63 8.95 -6.12
N CYS A 771 -32.41 10.24 -5.83
CA CYS A 771 -32.32 10.79 -4.45
C CYS A 771 -32.92 12.21 -4.23
N ALA A 772 -33.25 12.53 -2.98
CA ALA A 772 -34.32 13.48 -2.62
C ALA A 772 -34.03 15.01 -2.69
N GLU A 773 -32.81 15.51 -2.46
CA GLU A 773 -32.55 16.96 -2.47
C GLU A 773 -31.78 17.39 -3.72
N VAL A 774 -32.41 18.20 -4.58
CA VAL A 774 -31.79 18.81 -5.76
C VAL A 774 -31.82 20.33 -5.61
N LYS A 775 -30.68 21.00 -5.72
CA LYS A 775 -30.59 22.47 -5.61
C LYS A 775 -29.47 23.07 -6.46
N PHE A 776 -29.68 24.28 -6.95
CA PHE A 776 -28.64 25.10 -7.55
C PHE A 776 -28.02 26.01 -6.48
N ILE A 777 -26.69 26.14 -6.48
CA ILE A 777 -25.94 26.97 -5.53
C ILE A 777 -24.79 27.70 -6.24
N PHE A 778 -24.36 28.83 -5.66
CA PHE A 778 -23.12 29.48 -6.07
C PHE A 778 -21.93 28.58 -5.70
N ASP A 779 -20.99 28.41 -6.62
CA ASP A 779 -19.83 27.54 -6.40
C ASP A 779 -18.72 28.31 -5.69
N GLU A 780 -18.81 28.38 -4.36
CA GLU A 780 -17.86 29.09 -3.51
C GLU A 780 -16.41 28.58 -3.69
N THR A 781 -16.23 27.32 -4.13
CA THR A 781 -14.90 26.75 -4.39
C THR A 781 -14.30 27.30 -5.66
N ARG A 782 -15.05 27.32 -6.78
CA ARG A 782 -14.57 27.94 -8.03
C ARG A 782 -14.48 29.46 -7.92
N MET A 783 -15.34 30.12 -7.14
CA MET A 783 -15.23 31.57 -6.86
C MET A 783 -13.88 31.97 -6.23
N LYS A 784 -13.25 31.07 -5.46
CA LYS A 784 -11.95 31.32 -4.81
C LYS A 784 -10.76 31.24 -5.78
N ASP A 785 -10.95 30.77 -7.01
CA ASP A 785 -9.94 30.90 -8.07
C ASP A 785 -9.90 32.34 -8.62
N LEU A 786 -9.09 33.17 -7.97
CA LEU A 786 -8.88 34.56 -8.36
C LEU A 786 -8.07 34.74 -9.66
N THR A 787 -7.57 33.65 -10.25
CA THR A 787 -6.93 33.72 -11.59
C THR A 787 -7.98 33.72 -12.69
N THR A 788 -9.06 32.95 -12.52
CA THR A 788 -10.22 32.91 -13.44
C THR A 788 -11.27 33.97 -13.09
N TYR A 789 -11.56 34.19 -11.80
CA TYR A 789 -12.64 35.08 -11.33
C TYR A 789 -12.15 36.25 -10.44
N PRO A 790 -11.23 37.11 -10.91
CA PRO A 790 -10.66 38.20 -10.10
C PRO A 790 -11.69 39.21 -9.60
N HIS A 791 -12.84 39.36 -10.26
CA HIS A 791 -13.95 40.22 -9.81
C HIS A 791 -14.71 39.65 -8.61
N LEU A 792 -14.59 38.35 -8.32
CA LEU A 792 -15.28 37.69 -7.20
C LEU A 792 -14.49 37.68 -5.89
N LYS A 793 -13.26 38.23 -5.88
CA LYS A 793 -12.35 38.24 -4.72
C LYS A 793 -12.99 38.70 -3.40
N ASP A 794 -13.81 39.74 -3.46
CA ASP A 794 -14.43 40.37 -2.28
C ASP A 794 -15.85 39.81 -2.02
N PHE A 795 -16.30 38.77 -2.74
CA PHE A 795 -17.62 38.17 -2.59
C PHE A 795 -17.60 36.94 -1.69
N VAL A 796 -18.70 36.74 -0.95
CA VAL A 796 -18.91 35.62 -0.02
C VAL A 796 -20.32 35.06 -0.18
N THR A 797 -20.49 33.77 0.03
CA THR A 797 -21.80 33.11 -0.06
C THR A 797 -22.51 33.02 1.30
N SER A 798 -23.81 32.72 1.29
CA SER A 798 -24.51 32.16 2.47
C SER A 798 -24.05 30.73 2.77
N ASP A 799 -24.46 30.16 3.92
CA ASP A 799 -24.01 28.83 4.37
C ASP A 799 -24.57 27.70 3.49
N ASP A 800 -25.80 27.88 3.02
CA ASP A 800 -26.48 27.06 2.02
C ASP A 800 -26.08 27.39 0.57
N GLN A 801 -25.18 28.37 0.40
CA GLN A 801 -24.64 28.84 -0.88
C GLN A 801 -25.70 29.36 -1.89
N THR A 802 -26.90 29.74 -1.42
CA THR A 802 -27.97 30.32 -2.25
C THR A 802 -27.89 31.83 -2.43
N GLN A 803 -27.08 32.55 -1.64
CA GLN A 803 -26.98 34.01 -1.66
C GLN A 803 -25.55 34.46 -1.91
N LEU A 804 -25.36 35.55 -2.66
CA LEU A 804 -24.06 36.10 -3.04
C LEU A 804 -23.92 37.55 -2.56
N TRP A 805 -23.07 37.75 -1.56
CA TRP A 805 -22.86 39.01 -0.83
C TRP A 805 -21.50 39.62 -1.15
N TYR A 806 -21.40 40.95 -1.13
CA TYR A 806 -20.14 41.69 -1.24
C TYR A 806 -19.60 42.02 0.16
N LYS A 807 -18.41 41.50 0.49
CA LYS A 807 -17.63 41.63 1.74
C LYS A 807 -18.28 41.09 3.02
N THR A 808 -19.54 41.42 3.28
CA THR A 808 -20.23 41.10 4.54
C THR A 808 -21.51 40.34 4.24
N LYS A 809 -21.61 39.11 4.74
CA LYS A 809 -22.86 38.34 4.71
C LYS A 809 -23.90 39.01 5.60
N GLY A 810 -25.09 39.26 5.04
CA GLY A 810 -26.25 39.77 5.75
C GLY A 810 -27.40 38.76 5.80
N THR A 811 -28.62 39.29 5.96
CA THR A 811 -29.87 38.54 5.85
C THR A 811 -30.67 39.13 4.69
N ALA A 812 -31.02 38.29 3.72
CA ALA A 812 -31.89 38.67 2.60
C ALA A 812 -33.37 38.74 3.06
N LYS A 813 -34.18 39.55 2.37
CA LYS A 813 -35.60 39.75 2.68
C LYS A 813 -36.52 39.01 1.70
N ASP A 814 -37.61 38.47 2.24
CA ASP A 814 -38.78 37.92 1.54
C ASP A 814 -39.99 38.46 2.33
N GLU A 815 -40.38 39.70 2.03
CA GLU A 815 -41.54 40.39 2.62
C GLU A 815 -42.72 40.46 1.62
N VAL A 816 -42.47 40.29 0.31
CA VAL A 816 -43.47 40.34 -0.75
C VAL A 816 -43.95 38.93 -1.11
N VAL A 817 -45.14 38.55 -0.61
CA VAL A 817 -45.73 37.22 -0.85
C VAL A 817 -46.81 37.20 -1.96
N GLY A 818 -46.97 38.29 -2.71
CA GLY A 818 -48.01 38.46 -3.72
C GLY A 818 -47.74 37.75 -5.05
N ASP A 819 -48.66 37.88 -6.01
CA ASP A 819 -48.48 37.38 -7.38
C ASP A 819 -47.36 38.15 -8.11
N ASN A 820 -46.30 37.44 -8.53
CA ASN A 820 -45.26 37.95 -9.41
C ASN A 820 -45.55 37.54 -10.86
N SER A 821 -46.02 38.50 -11.64
CA SER A 821 -46.36 38.34 -13.06
C SER A 821 -45.18 37.91 -13.94
N ASN A 822 -43.94 38.21 -13.53
CA ASN A 822 -42.75 38.01 -14.36
C ASN A 822 -42.34 36.54 -14.46
N ILE A 823 -42.58 35.79 -13.37
CA ILE A 823 -42.35 34.35 -13.24
C ILE A 823 -43.65 33.53 -13.26
N GLY A 824 -44.81 34.20 -13.33
CA GLY A 824 -46.13 33.56 -13.45
C GLY A 824 -46.57 32.78 -12.21
N ARG A 825 -46.14 33.22 -11.01
CA ARG A 825 -46.39 32.55 -9.72
C ARG A 825 -46.35 33.55 -8.55
N THR A 826 -46.69 33.12 -7.34
CA THR A 826 -46.44 33.93 -6.13
C THR A 826 -44.94 34.12 -5.89
N ASP A 827 -44.52 35.32 -5.46
CA ASP A 827 -43.12 35.60 -5.05
C ASP A 827 -42.79 35.03 -3.66
N ALA A 828 -43.77 34.50 -2.92
CA ALA A 828 -43.56 33.84 -1.63
C ALA A 828 -42.49 32.73 -1.70
N GLY A 829 -41.44 32.83 -0.89
CA GLY A 829 -40.26 31.96 -0.95
C GLY A 829 -39.17 32.43 -1.92
N ILE A 830 -39.26 33.66 -2.44
CA ILE A 830 -38.29 34.28 -3.33
C ILE A 830 -37.86 35.62 -2.72
N ASN A 831 -36.56 35.82 -2.61
CA ASN A 831 -36.05 37.06 -2.04
C ASN A 831 -36.45 38.28 -2.88
N ASP A 832 -37.00 39.31 -2.23
CA ASP A 832 -37.52 40.55 -2.84
C ASP A 832 -36.49 41.19 -3.78
N TYR A 833 -36.94 41.90 -4.82
CA TYR A 833 -36.01 42.65 -5.69
C TYR A 833 -35.19 43.68 -4.91
N ILE A 834 -35.84 44.47 -4.04
CA ILE A 834 -35.19 45.54 -3.25
C ILE A 834 -34.53 44.96 -1.99
N GLN A 835 -33.22 45.12 -1.85
CA GLN A 835 -32.41 44.50 -0.79
C GLN A 835 -31.37 45.47 -0.20
N SER A 836 -30.59 44.96 0.77
CA SER A 836 -29.36 45.62 1.20
C SER A 836 -28.39 45.81 0.04
N ASN A 837 -27.70 46.95 0.02
CA ASN A 837 -26.75 47.33 -1.02
C ASN A 837 -25.54 46.38 -1.18
N ASP A 838 -25.30 45.52 -0.17
CA ASP A 838 -24.26 44.49 -0.17
C ASP A 838 -24.71 43.14 -0.75
N LEU A 839 -26.01 42.91 -0.95
CA LEU A 839 -26.53 41.69 -1.60
C LEU A 839 -26.53 41.86 -3.12
N ALA A 840 -25.84 40.98 -3.84
CA ALA A 840 -25.74 41.05 -5.29
C ALA A 840 -26.77 40.14 -5.98
N ALA A 841 -26.84 38.88 -5.57
CA ALA A 841 -27.66 37.87 -6.23
C ALA A 841 -28.18 36.80 -5.26
N THR A 842 -29.33 36.19 -5.57
CA THR A 842 -29.85 34.99 -4.90
C THR A 842 -30.27 33.91 -5.90
N ILE A 843 -30.27 32.65 -5.45
CA ILE A 843 -30.77 31.47 -6.14
C ILE A 843 -31.87 30.84 -5.27
N ASN A 844 -33.11 30.98 -5.70
CA ASN A 844 -34.30 30.61 -4.94
C ASN A 844 -34.80 29.25 -5.46
N ASN A 845 -34.45 28.16 -4.77
CA ASN A 845 -34.78 26.79 -5.17
C ASN A 845 -36.18 26.41 -4.68
N LEU A 846 -37.14 26.38 -5.60
CA LEU A 846 -38.56 26.08 -5.36
C LEU A 846 -38.88 24.74 -6.02
N MET A 847 -38.55 23.67 -5.32
CA MET A 847 -38.68 22.31 -5.84
C MET A 847 -39.41 21.43 -4.82
N GLY A 848 -40.38 20.66 -5.32
CA GLY A 848 -41.08 19.66 -4.53
C GLY A 848 -41.87 18.66 -5.37
N ALA A 849 -42.40 17.65 -4.69
CA ALA A 849 -43.42 16.76 -5.23
C ALA A 849 -44.28 16.21 -4.09
N ASP A 850 -45.55 15.96 -4.35
CA ASP A 850 -46.42 15.17 -3.48
C ASP A 850 -46.14 13.66 -3.63
N ALA A 851 -46.71 12.86 -2.73
CA ALA A 851 -46.54 11.41 -2.71
C ALA A 851 -47.05 10.69 -3.97
N THR A 852 -47.97 11.29 -4.73
CA THR A 852 -48.50 10.72 -5.98
C THR A 852 -47.47 10.87 -7.10
N GLU A 853 -46.89 12.06 -7.26
CA GLU A 853 -45.82 12.29 -8.24
C GLU A 853 -44.50 11.64 -7.82
N ASN A 854 -44.22 11.50 -6.52
CA ASN A 854 -43.09 10.71 -6.01
C ASN A 854 -43.17 9.25 -6.51
N LYS A 855 -44.22 8.51 -6.10
CA LYS A 855 -44.48 7.11 -6.49
C LYS A 855 -44.58 6.86 -8.00
N LYS A 856 -44.98 7.87 -8.76
CA LYS A 856 -45.16 7.77 -10.23
C LYS A 856 -43.84 7.86 -10.98
N ASN A 857 -42.92 8.71 -10.53
CA ASN A 857 -41.69 9.00 -11.27
C ASN A 857 -40.46 8.25 -10.69
N LEU A 858 -40.53 7.76 -9.46
CA LEU A 858 -39.40 7.14 -8.75
C LEU A 858 -39.74 5.69 -8.32
N PRO A 859 -38.80 4.73 -8.41
CA PRO A 859 -39.09 3.31 -8.23
C PRO A 859 -39.24 2.82 -6.78
N TRP A 860 -38.88 3.61 -5.76
CA TRP A 860 -39.25 3.32 -4.36
C TRP A 860 -40.66 3.83 -4.05
N ASN A 861 -41.44 2.99 -3.39
CA ASN A 861 -42.88 3.16 -3.21
C ASN A 861 -43.23 4.01 -1.96
N TYR A 862 -42.54 5.12 -1.73
CA TYR A 862 -42.79 5.96 -0.54
C TYR A 862 -44.06 6.79 -0.65
N ASP A 863 -44.95 6.68 0.35
CA ASP A 863 -46.07 7.61 0.58
C ASP A 863 -45.63 8.98 1.14
N GLU A 864 -44.42 9.43 0.78
CA GLU A 864 -43.80 10.65 1.30
C GLU A 864 -43.79 11.80 0.28
N LYS A 865 -43.65 13.02 0.79
CA LYS A 865 -43.53 14.24 -0.01
C LYS A 865 -42.05 14.63 -0.14
N LEU A 866 -41.67 15.17 -1.28
CA LEU A 866 -40.32 15.65 -1.55
C LEU A 866 -40.25 17.18 -1.50
N GLY A 867 -39.13 17.70 -1.00
CA GLY A 867 -38.82 19.14 -0.97
C GLY A 867 -39.93 19.98 -0.32
N ASN A 868 -40.33 21.05 -0.98
CA ASN A 868 -41.35 21.98 -0.47
C ASN A 868 -42.80 21.44 -0.50
N SER A 869 -43.01 20.15 -0.83
CA SER A 869 -44.33 19.49 -0.90
C SER A 869 -45.31 20.00 -1.95
N VAL A 870 -44.90 20.92 -2.85
CA VAL A 870 -45.68 21.41 -3.98
C VAL A 870 -45.18 20.74 -5.26
N ASN A 871 -46.05 20.36 -6.20
CA ASN A 871 -45.64 19.75 -7.47
C ASN A 871 -45.00 20.78 -8.40
N GLU A 872 -43.72 21.05 -8.19
CA GLU A 872 -42.97 22.05 -8.96
C GLU A 872 -41.47 21.74 -9.04
N CYS A 873 -40.86 22.20 -10.12
CA CYS A 873 -39.41 22.20 -10.27
C CYS A 873 -38.99 23.58 -10.80
N SER A 874 -38.61 24.46 -9.88
CA SER A 874 -38.10 25.79 -10.21
C SER A 874 -36.85 26.17 -9.45
N SER A 875 -35.99 26.97 -10.09
CA SER A 875 -34.88 27.65 -9.41
C SER A 875 -34.67 29.01 -10.06
N ILE A 876 -34.89 30.08 -9.29
CA ILE A 876 -34.88 31.47 -9.80
C ILE A 876 -33.60 32.15 -9.33
N ILE A 877 -32.72 32.48 -10.28
CA ILE A 877 -31.57 33.35 -10.02
C ILE A 877 -31.95 34.80 -10.31
N ARG A 878 -31.72 35.72 -9.36
CA ARG A 878 -32.14 37.13 -9.40
C ARG A 878 -30.97 38.03 -8.99
N LEU A 879 -30.75 39.14 -9.72
CA LEU A 879 -29.92 40.26 -9.25
C LEU A 879 -30.78 41.23 -8.44
N HIS A 880 -30.18 41.83 -7.42
CA HIS A 880 -30.90 42.70 -6.49
C HIS A 880 -30.72 44.20 -6.74
N GLU A 881 -31.71 44.93 -6.26
CA GLU A 881 -31.94 46.34 -6.50
C GLU A 881 -31.87 47.10 -5.18
N LYS A 882 -31.48 48.36 -5.26
CA LYS A 882 -31.49 49.30 -4.14
C LYS A 882 -32.79 50.08 -4.10
N ASP A 883 -33.31 50.41 -5.29
CA ASP A 883 -34.55 51.12 -5.56
C ASP A 883 -34.94 50.90 -7.04
N ASP A 884 -36.13 51.34 -7.42
CA ASP A 884 -36.72 51.19 -8.76
C ASP A 884 -35.75 51.58 -9.91
N LEU A 885 -34.84 52.52 -9.66
CA LEU A 885 -33.94 53.12 -10.64
C LEU A 885 -32.50 52.61 -10.57
N ASN A 886 -32.11 51.84 -9.55
CA ASN A 886 -30.70 51.45 -9.29
C ASN A 886 -30.58 49.99 -8.82
N GLY A 887 -29.73 49.21 -9.50
CA GLY A 887 -29.17 47.97 -8.94
C GLY A 887 -28.35 48.23 -7.66
N THR A 888 -28.15 47.21 -6.81
CA THR A 888 -27.24 47.35 -5.65
C THR A 888 -25.79 47.52 -6.09
N ASP A 889 -24.97 48.23 -5.31
CA ASP A 889 -23.53 48.38 -5.60
C ASP A 889 -22.80 47.02 -5.73
N ALA A 890 -23.33 45.99 -5.06
CA ALA A 890 -22.88 44.62 -5.17
C ALA A 890 -23.29 43.96 -6.51
N ALA A 891 -24.55 44.10 -6.93
CA ALA A 891 -25.06 43.55 -8.20
C ALA A 891 -24.39 44.21 -9.43
N LEU A 892 -24.16 45.54 -9.38
CA LEU A 892 -23.52 46.29 -10.47
C LEU A 892 -22.11 45.77 -10.84
N LYS A 893 -21.42 45.10 -9.91
CA LYS A 893 -20.10 44.48 -10.15
C LYS A 893 -20.17 43.18 -10.95
N LEU A 894 -21.35 42.56 -11.05
CA LEU A 894 -21.59 41.31 -11.75
C LEU A 894 -22.08 41.51 -13.19
N ILE A 895 -22.54 42.71 -13.55
CA ILE A 895 -22.99 43.04 -14.91
C ILE A 895 -21.85 42.87 -15.92
N GLY A 896 -22.11 42.10 -16.98
CA GLY A 896 -21.13 41.71 -17.99
C GLY A 896 -20.08 40.71 -17.48
N LYS A 897 -20.33 40.01 -16.36
CA LYS A 897 -19.39 39.04 -15.74
C LYS A 897 -20.00 37.66 -15.58
N GLU A 898 -19.10 36.68 -15.47
CA GLU A 898 -19.41 35.28 -15.20
C GLU A 898 -19.26 34.97 -13.70
N VAL A 899 -20.18 34.19 -13.16
CA VAL A 899 -20.24 33.73 -11.77
C VAL A 899 -20.42 32.21 -11.78
N PRO A 900 -19.53 31.42 -11.17
CA PRO A 900 -19.66 29.97 -11.21
C PRO A 900 -20.82 29.51 -10.32
N VAL A 901 -21.68 28.66 -10.88
CA VAL A 901 -22.86 28.06 -10.25
C VAL A 901 -22.79 26.55 -10.47
N GLN A 902 -23.35 25.78 -9.56
CA GLN A 902 -23.42 24.33 -9.67
C GLN A 902 -24.81 23.80 -9.27
N LEU A 903 -25.26 22.79 -10.01
CA LEU A 903 -26.38 21.94 -9.63
C LEU A 903 -25.83 20.84 -8.72
N VAL A 904 -26.26 20.80 -7.46
CA VAL A 904 -25.91 19.74 -6.53
C VAL A 904 -27.10 18.84 -6.23
N VAL A 905 -26.79 17.57 -5.92
CA VAL A 905 -27.74 16.61 -5.35
C VAL A 905 -27.20 16.13 -4.02
N ALA A 906 -28.00 16.26 -2.96
CA ALA A 906 -27.73 15.61 -1.68
C ALA A 906 -28.41 14.24 -1.65
N TYR A 907 -27.61 13.20 -1.42
CA TYR A 907 -28.05 11.82 -1.29
C TYR A 907 -28.46 11.52 0.15
N ASN A 908 -27.84 12.23 1.09
CA ASN A 908 -28.10 12.30 2.53
C ASN A 908 -27.33 13.52 3.07
N ASP A 909 -27.48 13.81 4.37
CA ASP A 909 -26.84 14.95 5.05
C ASP A 909 -25.29 15.00 4.95
N PHE A 910 -24.65 13.88 4.58
CA PHE A 910 -23.19 13.72 4.50
C PHE A 910 -22.66 13.69 3.05
N ASN A 911 -23.53 13.58 2.05
CA ASN A 911 -23.13 13.34 0.65
C ASN A 911 -23.84 14.28 -0.32
N VAL A 912 -23.28 15.49 -0.48
CA VAL A 912 -23.69 16.49 -1.49
C VAL A 912 -22.72 16.42 -2.68
N ILE A 913 -23.23 16.15 -3.88
CA ILE A 913 -22.42 15.97 -5.10
C ILE A 913 -22.77 17.05 -6.14
N PRO A 914 -21.77 17.73 -6.76
CA PRO A 914 -22.01 18.52 -7.97
C PRO A 914 -22.30 17.61 -9.17
N VAL A 915 -23.53 17.71 -9.69
CA VAL A 915 -23.98 16.99 -10.89
C VAL A 915 -23.68 17.77 -12.17
N GLN A 916 -23.72 19.10 -12.10
CA GLN A 916 -23.35 19.97 -13.21
C GLN A 916 -22.67 21.25 -12.67
N GLU A 917 -21.42 21.46 -13.04
CA GLU A 917 -20.69 22.72 -12.85
C GLU A 917 -20.89 23.61 -14.10
N PHE A 918 -21.09 24.92 -13.90
CA PHE A 918 -21.26 25.89 -14.98
C PHE A 918 -21.01 27.34 -14.58
N GLU A 919 -21.09 28.26 -15.55
CA GLU A 919 -21.00 29.70 -15.34
C GLU A 919 -22.35 30.39 -15.63
N VAL A 920 -22.79 31.27 -14.74
CA VAL A 920 -23.87 32.23 -15.00
C VAL A 920 -23.24 33.53 -15.49
N HIS A 921 -23.66 34.01 -16.67
CA HIS A 921 -23.26 35.31 -17.19
C HIS A 921 -24.42 36.30 -17.10
N PHE A 922 -24.31 37.29 -16.21
CA PHE A 922 -25.26 38.41 -16.17
C PHE A 922 -24.92 39.34 -17.32
N ILE A 923 -25.77 39.38 -18.36
CA ILE A 923 -25.47 40.13 -19.59
C ILE A 923 -25.52 41.65 -19.37
N ASN A 924 -24.91 42.41 -20.28
CA ASN A 924 -25.13 43.85 -20.39
C ASN A 924 -26.55 44.11 -20.95
N PRO A 925 -27.46 44.79 -20.23
CA PRO A 925 -28.84 44.99 -20.68
C PRO A 925 -29.00 45.90 -21.91
N LEU A 926 -28.11 46.89 -22.04
CA LEU A 926 -28.24 48.00 -22.98
C LEU A 926 -26.87 48.42 -23.52
N THR A 927 -26.81 48.86 -24.77
CA THR A 927 -25.57 49.31 -25.45
C THR A 927 -25.81 50.59 -26.25
N ILE A 928 -24.80 51.48 -26.31
CA ILE A 928 -24.87 52.74 -27.08
C ILE A 928 -24.52 52.49 -28.56
N ASP A 929 -25.37 52.97 -29.46
CA ASP A 929 -25.19 52.80 -30.91
C ASP A 929 -24.02 53.65 -31.46
N GLY A 930 -23.48 53.24 -32.61
CA GLY A 930 -22.15 53.67 -33.07
C GLY A 930 -22.01 55.10 -33.61
N SER A 931 -23.11 55.83 -33.84
CA SER A 931 -23.10 57.16 -34.47
C SER A 931 -24.40 57.90 -34.22
N ILE A 932 -24.34 59.24 -34.27
CA ILE A 932 -25.54 60.07 -34.35
C ILE A 932 -25.83 60.31 -35.83
N SER A 933 -27.06 60.04 -36.28
CA SER A 933 -27.44 59.92 -37.70
C SER A 933 -27.59 61.25 -38.48
N ASP A 934 -27.35 62.39 -37.84
CA ASP A 934 -27.53 63.73 -38.41
C ASP A 934 -26.24 64.59 -38.33
N ASN A 935 -26.30 65.83 -38.80
CA ASN A 935 -25.15 66.65 -39.14
C ASN A 935 -25.33 68.09 -38.63
N PHE A 936 -24.26 68.71 -38.18
CA PHE A 936 -24.22 70.17 -38.02
C PHE A 936 -23.91 70.85 -39.37
N VAL A 937 -24.25 72.14 -39.46
CA VAL A 937 -23.79 73.05 -40.52
C VAL A 937 -22.87 74.11 -39.89
N ASP A 938 -21.69 74.31 -40.47
CA ASP A 938 -20.75 75.33 -40.01
C ASP A 938 -21.29 76.74 -40.26
N ALA A 939 -20.92 77.69 -39.39
CA ALA A 939 -21.26 79.12 -39.47
C ALA A 939 -22.77 79.44 -39.68
N GLU A 940 -23.68 78.54 -39.24
CA GLU A 940 -25.12 78.75 -39.34
C GLU A 940 -25.59 79.89 -38.42
N ILE A 941 -26.40 80.82 -38.95
CA ILE A 941 -26.97 81.93 -38.16
C ILE A 941 -27.81 81.35 -37.01
N ASP A 942 -27.63 81.95 -35.82
CA ASP A 942 -28.17 81.49 -34.54
C ASP A 942 -27.74 80.07 -34.07
N GLY A 943 -26.72 79.49 -34.72
CA GLY A 943 -26.12 78.20 -34.36
C GLY A 943 -26.82 77.02 -35.02
N SER A 944 -26.09 75.93 -35.25
CA SER A 944 -26.61 74.71 -35.84
C SER A 944 -27.05 73.72 -34.76
N PHE A 945 -28.30 73.25 -34.83
CA PHE A 945 -28.90 72.41 -33.80
C PHE A 945 -29.16 71.01 -34.37
N LEU A 946 -28.73 70.00 -33.63
CA LEU A 946 -28.90 68.59 -33.95
C LEU A 946 -29.77 67.95 -32.87
N SER A 947 -30.88 67.30 -33.24
CA SER A 947 -31.74 66.61 -32.29
C SER A 947 -31.10 65.29 -31.86
N VAL A 948 -30.69 65.18 -30.59
CA VAL A 948 -30.16 63.93 -30.03
C VAL A 948 -31.26 63.08 -29.40
N ALA A 949 -32.37 63.68 -28.97
CA ALA A 949 -33.53 62.91 -28.50
C ALA A 949 -34.07 61.92 -29.54
N LYS A 950 -33.93 62.25 -30.84
CA LYS A 950 -34.35 61.42 -31.98
C LYS A 950 -33.22 60.56 -32.57
N ASN A 951 -31.99 61.09 -32.62
CA ASN A 951 -30.89 60.51 -33.40
C ASN A 951 -29.77 59.88 -32.55
N PHE A 952 -29.89 59.88 -31.22
CA PHE A 952 -29.01 59.15 -30.32
C PHE A 952 -29.76 57.97 -29.71
N THR A 953 -29.43 56.77 -30.18
CA THR A 953 -30.14 55.53 -29.89
C THR A 953 -29.25 54.52 -29.18
N PHE A 954 -29.91 53.51 -28.63
CA PHE A 954 -29.31 52.38 -27.95
C PHE A 954 -29.92 51.09 -28.49
N THR A 955 -29.17 50.01 -28.43
CA THR A 955 -29.66 48.66 -28.71
C THR A 955 -29.70 47.85 -27.41
N ASP A 956 -30.85 47.26 -27.10
CA ASP A 956 -31.02 46.39 -25.93
C ASP A 956 -30.53 44.96 -26.17
N TRP A 957 -30.49 44.15 -25.10
CA TRP A 957 -30.03 42.77 -25.17
C TRP A 957 -30.82 41.85 -26.12
N ASN A 958 -32.06 42.19 -26.43
CA ASN A 958 -32.94 41.47 -27.34
C ASN A 958 -32.90 42.07 -28.76
N ASN A 959 -31.92 42.94 -29.04
CA ASN A 959 -31.72 43.66 -30.29
C ASN A 959 -32.89 44.61 -30.65
N LYS A 960 -33.61 45.12 -29.65
CA LYS A 960 -34.65 46.13 -29.85
C LYS A 960 -34.04 47.54 -29.79
N PRO A 961 -34.50 48.48 -30.64
CA PRO A 961 -34.07 49.86 -30.60
C PRO A 961 -34.66 50.56 -29.36
N VAL A 962 -33.87 51.44 -28.76
CA VAL A 962 -34.19 52.17 -27.53
C VAL A 962 -33.79 53.63 -27.71
N ALA A 963 -34.69 54.57 -27.44
CA ALA A 963 -34.50 55.99 -27.77
C ALA A 963 -35.35 56.92 -26.89
N ALA A 964 -34.86 58.13 -26.63
CA ALA A 964 -35.60 59.12 -25.84
C ALA A 964 -36.88 59.62 -26.54
N VAL A 965 -36.94 59.58 -27.88
CA VAL A 965 -38.13 59.89 -28.70
C VAL A 965 -38.23 58.90 -29.86
N ALA A 966 -39.44 58.41 -30.15
CA ALA A 966 -39.72 57.50 -31.27
C ALA A 966 -40.59 58.18 -32.35
N ASP A 967 -39.95 58.80 -33.35
CA ASP A 967 -40.61 59.58 -34.39
C ASP A 967 -41.10 58.70 -35.57
N LYS A 968 -42.42 58.52 -35.71
CA LYS A 968 -43.09 57.76 -36.81
C LYS A 968 -42.65 56.29 -36.96
N ALA A 969 -42.30 55.65 -35.85
CA ALA A 969 -41.89 54.25 -35.77
C ALA A 969 -42.88 53.25 -36.41
N THR A 970 -42.34 52.15 -36.96
CA THR A 970 -43.12 50.97 -37.36
C THR A 970 -42.40 49.68 -36.94
N GLY A 971 -43.15 48.62 -36.64
CA GLY A 971 -42.56 47.40 -36.08
C GLY A 971 -41.97 47.64 -34.68
N ASP A 972 -40.77 47.13 -34.43
CA ASP A 972 -40.13 47.15 -33.10
C ASP A 972 -39.81 48.56 -32.58
N GLU A 973 -39.62 49.54 -33.46
CA GLU A 973 -39.33 50.94 -33.10
C GLU A 973 -40.43 51.61 -32.26
N VAL A 974 -41.66 51.09 -32.31
CA VAL A 974 -42.82 51.65 -31.58
C VAL A 974 -42.61 51.59 -30.07
N TYR A 975 -41.80 50.63 -29.60
CA TYR A 975 -41.48 50.45 -28.19
C TYR A 975 -40.24 51.21 -27.72
N ALA A 976 -39.53 51.93 -28.60
CA ALA A 976 -38.19 52.47 -28.29
C ALA A 976 -38.17 53.45 -27.10
N HIS A 977 -39.22 54.26 -26.94
CA HIS A 977 -39.38 55.14 -25.77
C HIS A 977 -39.74 54.35 -24.49
N ALA A 978 -40.68 53.41 -24.59
CA ALA A 978 -41.06 52.58 -23.45
C ALA A 978 -39.91 51.67 -22.96
N LEU A 979 -38.98 51.28 -23.84
CA LEU A 979 -37.76 50.58 -23.47
C LEU A 979 -36.71 51.51 -22.83
N TYR A 980 -36.63 52.77 -23.27
CA TYR A 980 -35.74 53.77 -22.68
C TYR A 980 -36.11 54.02 -21.21
N ASP A 981 -37.42 54.08 -20.98
CA ASP A 981 -38.08 54.14 -19.69
C ASP A 981 -37.87 52.87 -18.84
N TYR A 982 -38.11 51.68 -19.42
CA TYR A 982 -37.91 50.37 -18.78
C TYR A 982 -36.48 50.15 -18.24
N TYR A 983 -35.46 50.54 -19.02
CA TYR A 983 -34.06 50.47 -18.58
C TYR A 983 -33.65 51.65 -17.67
N ALA A 984 -34.57 52.56 -17.34
CA ALA A 984 -34.38 53.76 -16.53
C ALA A 984 -33.22 54.65 -17.02
N VAL A 985 -33.12 54.85 -18.34
CA VAL A 985 -32.05 55.62 -18.99
C VAL A 985 -32.16 57.11 -18.63
N ARG A 986 -31.08 57.67 -18.11
CA ARG A 986 -31.04 59.01 -17.50
C ARG A 986 -29.63 59.59 -17.47
N GLU A 987 -29.54 60.88 -17.15
CA GLU A 987 -28.28 61.62 -17.05
C GLU A 987 -27.41 61.50 -18.32
N VAL A 988 -28.04 61.43 -19.50
CA VAL A 988 -27.36 61.39 -20.80
C VAL A 988 -26.53 62.65 -20.96
N LYS A 989 -25.20 62.49 -20.90
CA LYS A 989 -24.27 63.61 -20.79
C LYS A 989 -23.17 63.52 -21.84
N PHE A 990 -23.30 64.37 -22.86
CA PHE A 990 -22.24 64.61 -23.83
C PHE A 990 -21.17 65.50 -23.20
N LEU A 991 -19.90 65.06 -23.23
CA LEU A 991 -18.76 65.80 -22.69
C LEU A 991 -18.30 66.85 -23.70
N THR A 992 -19.11 67.90 -23.88
CA THR A 992 -18.89 68.91 -24.93
C THR A 992 -17.59 69.69 -24.76
N ASP A 993 -17.05 69.76 -23.53
CA ASP A 993 -15.75 70.31 -23.16
C ASP A 993 -14.55 69.47 -23.68
N LYS A 994 -14.77 68.18 -23.93
CA LYS A 994 -13.76 67.24 -24.45
C LYS A 994 -13.88 66.99 -25.96
N THR A 995 -14.79 67.69 -26.64
CA THR A 995 -15.04 67.53 -28.08
C THR A 995 -13.77 67.73 -28.90
N THR A 996 -13.46 66.78 -29.77
CA THR A 996 -12.38 66.89 -30.76
C THR A 996 -12.92 66.86 -32.18
N THR A 997 -12.04 67.10 -33.15
CA THR A 997 -12.35 67.15 -34.58
C THR A 997 -11.27 66.43 -35.39
N SER A 998 -11.56 66.27 -36.68
CA SER A 998 -10.60 65.84 -37.71
C SER A 998 -9.95 67.02 -38.45
N LEU A 999 -9.88 68.19 -37.82
CA LEU A 999 -9.29 69.41 -38.39
C LEU A 999 -7.85 69.62 -37.92
N ALA A 1000 -6.99 70.04 -38.84
CA ALA A 1000 -5.66 70.58 -38.57
C ALA A 1000 -5.62 72.06 -38.97
N TRP A 1001 -4.90 72.89 -38.20
CA TRP A 1001 -4.69 74.30 -38.54
C TRP A 1001 -3.55 74.44 -39.55
N ASN A 1002 -3.83 75.03 -40.72
CA ASN A 1002 -2.79 75.40 -41.68
C ASN A 1002 -2.42 76.88 -41.52
N ALA A 1003 -1.23 77.12 -40.98
CA ALA A 1003 -0.70 78.47 -40.74
C ALA A 1003 -0.37 79.25 -42.03
N ALA A 1004 -0.16 78.59 -43.18
CA ALA A 1004 0.13 79.26 -44.45
C ALA A 1004 -1.14 79.81 -45.12
N THR A 1005 -2.28 79.13 -44.95
CA THR A 1005 -3.59 79.55 -45.49
C THR A 1005 -4.47 80.22 -44.44
N SER A 1006 -4.07 80.21 -43.17
CA SER A 1006 -4.82 80.76 -42.02
C SER A 1006 -6.25 80.19 -41.91
N THR A 1007 -6.41 78.89 -42.20
CA THR A 1007 -7.69 78.18 -42.13
C THR A 1007 -7.50 76.75 -41.63
N TYR A 1008 -8.61 76.05 -41.38
CA TYR A 1008 -8.62 74.66 -40.97
C TYR A 1008 -8.79 73.73 -42.18
N GLU A 1009 -8.01 72.66 -42.21
CA GLU A 1009 -8.07 71.61 -43.24
C GLU A 1009 -8.52 70.29 -42.60
N HIS A 1010 -9.42 69.58 -43.26
CA HIS A 1010 -9.79 68.23 -42.85
C HIS A 1010 -8.67 67.26 -43.19
N LYS A 1011 -8.26 66.44 -42.21
CA LYS A 1011 -7.27 65.39 -42.39
C LYS A 1011 -7.85 64.03 -42.00
N GLU A 1012 -7.90 63.12 -42.97
CA GLU A 1012 -8.34 61.75 -42.75
C GLU A 1012 -7.43 61.05 -41.73
N GLY A 1013 -8.02 60.34 -40.78
CA GLY A 1013 -7.32 59.69 -39.67
C GLY A 1013 -7.00 60.57 -38.45
N THR A 1014 -7.22 61.89 -38.48
CA THR A 1014 -7.09 62.75 -37.30
C THR A 1014 -8.36 62.71 -36.43
N THR A 1015 -8.19 62.50 -35.12
CA THR A 1015 -9.29 62.43 -34.13
C THR A 1015 -9.06 63.29 -32.88
N ASP A 1016 -7.93 63.98 -32.79
CA ASP A 1016 -7.47 64.81 -31.66
C ASP A 1016 -7.42 66.32 -32.00
N GLY A 1017 -7.91 66.70 -33.19
CA GLY A 1017 -8.03 68.09 -33.61
C GLY A 1017 -8.93 68.89 -32.67
N LYS A 1018 -8.68 70.20 -32.54
CA LYS A 1018 -9.50 71.07 -31.70
C LYS A 1018 -10.73 71.57 -32.47
N LEU A 1019 -11.75 72.03 -31.74
CA LEU A 1019 -12.80 72.86 -32.33
C LEU A 1019 -12.18 74.15 -32.93
N PRO A 1020 -12.79 74.73 -33.98
CA PRO A 1020 -12.35 76.02 -34.52
C PRO A 1020 -12.29 77.12 -33.45
N THR A 1021 -11.40 78.09 -33.64
CA THR A 1021 -11.21 79.20 -32.69
C THR A 1021 -12.53 79.96 -32.51
N ASN A 1022 -12.94 80.20 -31.26
CA ASN A 1022 -14.24 80.76 -30.83
C ASN A 1022 -15.49 79.90 -31.14
N ALA A 1023 -15.35 78.69 -31.69
CA ALA A 1023 -16.47 77.77 -31.80
C ALA A 1023 -16.78 77.10 -30.46
N SER A 1024 -18.04 76.70 -30.25
CA SER A 1024 -18.46 75.95 -29.04
C SER A 1024 -19.56 74.95 -29.34
N LEU A 1025 -19.59 73.86 -28.57
CA LEU A 1025 -20.65 72.87 -28.57
C LEU A 1025 -21.36 72.89 -27.20
N LYS A 1026 -22.70 72.88 -27.21
CA LYS A 1026 -23.51 72.91 -25.99
C LYS A 1026 -24.60 71.85 -26.02
N MET A 1027 -24.94 71.34 -24.84
CA MET A 1027 -26.16 70.56 -24.59
C MET A 1027 -27.32 71.54 -24.38
N MET A 1028 -28.40 71.40 -25.14
CA MET A 1028 -29.52 72.34 -25.15
C MET A 1028 -30.87 71.61 -25.10
N ASN A 1029 -31.82 72.21 -24.40
CA ASN A 1029 -33.24 71.88 -24.50
C ASN A 1029 -33.92 72.92 -25.40
N TRP A 1030 -34.41 72.45 -26.54
CA TRP A 1030 -35.12 73.25 -27.52
C TRP A 1030 -36.40 72.55 -27.98
N ASP A 1031 -37.45 73.35 -28.11
CA ASP A 1031 -38.73 73.01 -28.71
C ASP A 1031 -38.71 73.52 -30.15
N GLU A 1032 -38.64 72.60 -31.11
CA GLU A 1032 -38.48 72.88 -32.55
C GLU A 1032 -39.62 73.77 -33.12
N THR A 1033 -40.75 73.92 -32.42
CA THR A 1033 -41.84 74.83 -32.82
C THR A 1033 -41.58 76.31 -32.49
N LYS A 1034 -40.50 76.61 -31.74
CA LYS A 1034 -40.12 77.95 -31.29
C LYS A 1034 -38.78 78.37 -31.87
N ALA A 1035 -38.50 79.67 -31.88
CA ALA A 1035 -37.21 80.19 -32.36
C ALA A 1035 -36.03 79.65 -31.54
N LYS A 1036 -34.89 79.35 -32.18
CA LYS A 1036 -33.67 78.83 -31.52
C LYS A 1036 -33.20 79.67 -30.33
N SER A 1037 -33.48 80.97 -30.34
CA SER A 1037 -33.18 81.90 -29.24
C SER A 1037 -33.92 81.61 -27.92
N THR A 1038 -34.94 80.73 -27.91
CA THR A 1038 -35.60 80.27 -26.68
C THR A 1038 -35.03 78.97 -26.13
N ALA A 1039 -33.99 78.39 -26.74
CA ALA A 1039 -33.32 77.19 -26.24
C ALA A 1039 -32.55 77.46 -24.94
N THR A 1040 -32.58 76.52 -23.99
CA THR A 1040 -31.90 76.63 -22.70
C THR A 1040 -30.79 75.60 -22.56
N GLU A 1041 -29.70 75.92 -21.85
CA GLU A 1041 -28.57 75.01 -21.66
C GLU A 1041 -28.91 73.89 -20.67
N ALA A 1042 -28.68 72.64 -21.06
CA ALA A 1042 -28.98 71.44 -20.28
C ALA A 1042 -27.72 70.88 -19.61
N LYS A 1043 -27.84 70.36 -18.37
CA LYS A 1043 -26.72 69.76 -17.63
C LYS A 1043 -26.52 68.27 -17.93
N ALA A 1044 -27.60 67.60 -18.28
CA ALA A 1044 -27.73 66.25 -18.79
C ALA A 1044 -29.12 66.13 -19.45
N ASP A 1045 -29.39 65.00 -20.12
CA ASP A 1045 -30.64 64.70 -20.83
C ASP A 1045 -31.10 65.82 -21.81
N PRO A 1046 -30.21 66.29 -22.72
CA PRO A 1046 -30.57 67.32 -23.69
C PRO A 1046 -31.49 66.80 -24.78
N THR A 1047 -32.43 67.62 -25.25
CA THR A 1047 -33.16 67.30 -26.50
C THR A 1047 -32.27 67.51 -27.73
N HIS A 1048 -31.34 68.48 -27.67
CA HIS A 1048 -30.47 68.87 -28.78
C HIS A 1048 -29.01 69.09 -28.35
N LEU A 1049 -28.09 68.86 -29.28
CA LEU A 1049 -26.77 69.48 -29.26
C LEU A 1049 -26.77 70.72 -30.15
N ALA A 1050 -26.08 71.78 -29.75
CA ALA A 1050 -25.99 73.02 -30.51
C ALA A 1050 -24.53 73.43 -30.73
N TYR A 1051 -24.15 73.55 -32.01
CA TYR A 1051 -22.83 73.98 -32.47
C TYR A 1051 -22.89 75.44 -32.92
N PHE A 1052 -22.04 76.30 -32.33
CA PHE A 1052 -21.97 77.73 -32.63
C PHE A 1052 -20.59 78.07 -33.19
N ASN A 1053 -20.52 78.68 -34.38
CA ASN A 1053 -19.27 79.20 -34.98
C ASN A 1053 -19.42 80.64 -35.55
N ASN A 1054 -20.39 81.41 -35.05
CA ASN A 1054 -20.80 82.69 -35.65
C ASN A 1054 -19.76 83.83 -35.48
N HIS A 1055 -18.76 83.62 -34.63
CA HIS A 1055 -17.65 84.54 -34.34
C HIS A 1055 -16.27 83.86 -34.42
N GLY A 1056 -16.21 82.65 -35.01
CA GLY A 1056 -14.99 81.90 -35.20
C GLY A 1056 -14.53 81.86 -36.65
N THR A 1057 -13.49 81.09 -36.92
CA THR A 1057 -12.98 80.90 -38.29
C THR A 1057 -13.91 79.96 -39.06
N PRO A 1058 -14.50 80.37 -40.19
CA PRO A 1058 -15.29 79.46 -41.03
C PRO A 1058 -14.44 78.32 -41.58
N VAL A 1059 -15.02 77.13 -41.65
CA VAL A 1059 -14.38 75.91 -42.15
C VAL A 1059 -15.00 75.55 -43.50
N ASN A 1060 -14.23 75.72 -44.57
CA ASN A 1060 -14.75 75.62 -45.96
C ASN A 1060 -14.80 74.17 -46.49
N VAL A 1061 -14.65 73.18 -45.61
CA VAL A 1061 -14.63 71.74 -45.89
C VAL A 1061 -15.53 71.03 -44.89
N ASP A 1062 -16.10 69.91 -45.31
CA ASP A 1062 -16.82 69.03 -44.38
C ASP A 1062 -15.81 68.31 -43.48
N TYR A 1063 -16.13 68.14 -42.20
CA TYR A 1063 -15.24 67.48 -41.24
C TYR A 1063 -16.01 66.68 -40.18
N ASN A 1064 -15.32 65.72 -39.57
CA ASN A 1064 -15.85 64.93 -38.47
C ASN A 1064 -15.56 65.62 -37.14
N MET A 1065 -16.57 65.67 -36.28
CA MET A 1065 -16.51 65.97 -34.85
C MET A 1065 -16.63 64.65 -34.07
N PHE A 1066 -15.91 64.53 -32.96
CA PHE A 1066 -15.91 63.34 -32.10
C PHE A 1066 -16.32 63.72 -30.68
N LEU A 1067 -17.27 62.95 -30.13
CA LEU A 1067 -17.87 63.18 -28.82
C LEU A 1067 -17.65 61.98 -27.90
N THR A 1068 -17.51 62.25 -26.60
CA THR A 1068 -17.72 61.25 -25.56
C THR A 1068 -19.08 61.48 -24.93
N VAL A 1069 -19.85 60.42 -24.71
CA VAL A 1069 -21.09 60.45 -23.92
C VAL A 1069 -20.99 59.48 -22.75
N ASN A 1070 -21.52 59.90 -21.60
CA ASN A 1070 -21.81 59.03 -20.47
C ASN A 1070 -23.32 58.98 -20.26
N VAL A 1071 -23.86 57.82 -19.92
CA VAL A 1071 -25.29 57.59 -19.72
C VAL A 1071 -25.48 56.68 -18.52
N ASN A 1072 -26.35 57.09 -17.59
CA ASN A 1072 -26.72 56.25 -16.46
C ASN A 1072 -28.00 55.47 -16.80
N TYR A 1073 -28.09 54.23 -16.34
CA TYR A 1073 -29.26 53.38 -16.51
C TYR A 1073 -29.37 52.45 -15.30
N LYS A 1074 -30.46 51.66 -15.17
CA LYS A 1074 -30.72 50.88 -13.95
C LYS A 1074 -29.56 50.00 -13.48
N TRP A 1075 -28.85 49.38 -14.43
CA TRP A 1075 -27.76 48.45 -14.16
C TRP A 1075 -26.36 49.02 -14.42
N GLY A 1076 -26.20 50.34 -14.33
CA GLY A 1076 -24.90 51.00 -14.20
C GLY A 1076 -24.71 52.21 -15.09
N VAL A 1077 -23.50 52.34 -15.64
CA VAL A 1077 -23.08 53.49 -16.47
C VAL A 1077 -22.54 52.99 -17.79
N LEU A 1078 -23.13 53.45 -18.89
CA LEU A 1078 -22.60 53.28 -20.24
C LEU A 1078 -21.73 54.49 -20.58
N SER A 1079 -20.59 54.24 -21.22
CA SER A 1079 -19.71 55.28 -21.75
C SER A 1079 -19.29 54.94 -23.17
N LYS A 1080 -19.31 55.93 -24.06
CA LYS A 1080 -18.92 55.78 -25.47
C LYS A 1080 -18.08 56.95 -25.90
N ASP A 1081 -16.81 56.68 -26.17
CA ASP A 1081 -15.88 57.63 -26.78
C ASP A 1081 -15.98 57.63 -28.31
N ASN A 1082 -15.52 58.72 -28.91
CA ASN A 1082 -15.40 58.90 -30.37
C ASN A 1082 -16.71 58.74 -31.16
N LEU A 1083 -17.86 59.08 -30.57
CA LEU A 1083 -19.12 59.20 -31.30
C LEU A 1083 -18.96 60.23 -32.41
N LYS A 1084 -19.04 59.76 -33.64
CA LYS A 1084 -18.80 60.55 -34.85
C LYS A 1084 -20.06 61.34 -35.23
N VAL A 1085 -19.89 62.65 -35.41
CA VAL A 1085 -20.89 63.56 -35.98
C VAL A 1085 -20.26 64.30 -37.15
N ILE A 1086 -20.99 64.51 -38.24
CA ILE A 1086 -20.49 65.26 -39.40
C ILE A 1086 -20.84 66.75 -39.22
N VAL A 1087 -19.87 67.63 -39.48
CA VAL A 1087 -20.12 69.06 -39.69
C VAL A 1087 -19.94 69.35 -41.17
N LYS A 1088 -21.00 69.83 -41.81
CA LYS A 1088 -21.00 70.23 -43.23
C LYS A 1088 -20.65 71.71 -43.34
N LYS A 1089 -19.91 72.09 -44.38
CA LYS A 1089 -19.64 73.51 -44.67
C LYS A 1089 -20.93 74.28 -44.98
N ALA A 1090 -20.94 75.59 -44.67
CA ALA A 1090 -22.05 76.46 -45.01
C ALA A 1090 -22.33 76.54 -46.54
N ALA A 1091 -23.58 76.82 -46.91
CA ALA A 1091 -23.94 77.08 -48.29
C ALA A 1091 -23.49 78.50 -48.72
N GLY A 1092 -22.74 78.59 -49.82
CA GLY A 1092 -22.27 79.86 -50.39
C GLY A 1092 -20.82 80.26 -50.04
N THR A 1093 -20.12 79.47 -49.23
CA THR A 1093 -18.71 79.73 -48.90
C THR A 1093 -17.78 79.49 -50.09
N PRO A 1094 -16.82 80.37 -50.40
CA PRO A 1094 -15.90 80.18 -51.52
C PRO A 1094 -15.08 78.90 -51.37
N SER A 1095 -15.11 78.03 -52.39
CA SER A 1095 -14.18 76.90 -52.48
C SER A 1095 -12.75 77.44 -52.58
N ALA A 1096 -11.88 76.99 -51.68
CA ALA A 1096 -10.44 77.22 -51.82
C ALA A 1096 -9.95 76.67 -53.18
N LYS A 1097 -8.96 77.35 -53.75
CA LYS A 1097 -8.34 77.03 -55.03
C LYS A 1097 -6.94 76.48 -54.81
#